data_AF-A0A8H6XG55-F1
#
_entry.id   AF-A0A8H6XG55-F1
#
_cell.length_a   1.000
_cell.length_b   1.000
_cell.length_c   1.000
_cell.angle_alpha   90.00
_cell.angle_beta   90.00
_cell.angle_gamma   90.00
#
_symmetry.space_group_name_H-M   'P 1'
#
loop_
_entity.id
_entity.type
_entity.pdbx_description
1 polymer ?
#
loop_
_entity_poly.entity_id
_entity_poly.type
_entity_poly.pdbx_seq_one_letter_code
_entity_poly.pdbx_strand_id
1 'polypeptide(L)'
;MYWPLILLPLSTLVFADQAPIQIYSRTIVDFLSDDPDYTSLITLLQRARLIPTLNRLNDSTFFAPTNDAIERHGLWNTVVADDSFIVNDNIHEQLRQQLFYHLLNYSLPALPDEPNPLFCRTLHFPRSPLEPPSRDPPPSPPWMPIPGGSLGGAPQRLRVAARGQDAWVGVDAFGKHGVEIVKGRIDAGNGVLLGIDGVLEPPPNLAHLIMALLNSTDQLTLFLPVDDAFDSLHEIERLYLESEFATADLLRIVNSHAVVHKKVRWSDTFNPSGKLKTIDGSILDIIVTPEKTTVSSAELLKPDIYASNGVLHLVSDLLVNLGITPEKYLLTLNCTSFVSLLHSVNLTGLVNDTESKYTILALQDDVLKLFGDGDLPEKGSDDLKKLLQYHFIPGHWTTKKLQDGMLLETALMEDGLDGGRQVLSIGVTSGDKKKEDKSIKFGGVGVLGEPIPINNTLIYFISRPLVPPSDALATILPIQDLSLFLASAFSASVADELKTTNRTSLLVPHNTAFQRLGQLVSAHLLAPSSKKDLASVLRHHTLDTVEYSRSIQNGSRTFATLEGSDIQLEHSKNGSIFVLPSGGWPGLKSELFPRDILTQTGVLHEVSDIFIPRSVELTVGKLVKAADATTMATLVTKAGMDWVLNGTAPPPDSIWAERGFDGVGWTLLCPKDDAFKQYNLTQMYADVEGVRDIVSQHLIPTSMSTDDTADTIINNNRPLLLDDSATYSTLRSPSSPYGDVIFRKTETGDFIVGIKGARGTNGDADWARVVSWGRSTTGGGSGGVIEIDQLLVPYYPSWWIKYGGPAVVGIGGIALICFFFYGINVLWRKDFTQPTYEPVGGFGAAEDDG
;
A
#
# COMPACT_ATOMS: atom_id res chain seq x y z
N MET A 1 72.54 -27.03 37.90
CA MET A 1 73.37 -28.04 37.23
C MET A 1 74.18 -27.31 36.15
N TYR A 2 75.50 -27.27 36.33
CA TYR A 2 76.60 -26.98 35.40
C TYR A 2 76.50 -25.90 34.28
N TRP A 3 77.42 -24.93 34.41
CA TRP A 3 78.24 -24.17 33.43
C TRP A 3 78.33 -24.77 31.98
N PRO A 4 78.57 -23.99 30.88
CA PRO A 4 79.91 -23.42 30.67
C PRO A 4 80.09 -21.96 30.17
N LEU A 5 81.24 -21.42 30.58
CA LEU A 5 82.05 -20.26 30.18
C LEU A 5 82.58 -20.46 28.76
N ILE A 6 82.61 -19.40 27.93
CA ILE A 6 83.64 -19.24 26.89
C ILE A 6 84.05 -17.75 26.75
N LEU A 7 85.30 -17.49 27.19
CA LEU A 7 86.33 -16.55 26.73
C LEU A 7 86.07 -15.02 26.63
N LEU A 8 86.67 -14.31 27.59
CA LEU A 8 87.19 -12.94 27.50
C LEU A 8 88.61 -12.95 26.87
N PRO A 9 88.96 -11.95 26.05
CA PRO A 9 90.29 -11.36 26.11
C PRO A 9 90.24 -9.89 26.54
N LEU A 10 91.23 -9.56 27.36
CA LEU A 10 91.54 -8.27 27.91
C LEU A 10 92.15 -7.34 26.83
N SER A 11 91.89 -6.04 27.00
CA SER A 11 92.75 -4.89 26.65
C SER A 11 93.04 -4.57 25.17
N THR A 12 92.39 -3.50 24.67
CA THR A 12 93.10 -2.30 24.20
C THR A 12 92.34 -1.05 24.64
N LEU A 13 92.97 -0.20 25.45
CA LEU A 13 92.60 1.20 25.63
C LEU A 13 92.90 1.89 24.29
N VAL A 14 91.89 2.06 23.45
CA VAL A 14 91.97 2.99 22.32
C VAL A 14 91.59 4.35 22.86
N PHE A 15 92.56 5.27 22.86
CA PHE A 15 92.36 6.68 23.09
C PHE A 15 91.14 7.14 22.27
N ALA A 16 90.21 7.84 22.93
CA ALA A 16 89.23 8.64 22.21
C ALA A 16 90.01 9.62 21.33
N ASP A 17 90.04 9.35 20.03
CA ASP A 17 90.56 10.27 19.04
C ASP A 17 89.60 11.47 19.06
N GLN A 18 90.00 12.52 19.78
CA GLN A 18 89.33 13.80 19.70
C GLN A 18 89.52 14.29 18.28
N ALA A 19 88.47 14.16 17.46
CA ALA A 19 88.40 14.81 16.17
C ALA A 19 88.82 16.29 16.34
N PRO A 20 89.72 16.81 15.47
CA PRO A 20 90.21 18.16 15.61
C PRO A 20 89.05 19.16 15.51
N ILE A 21 88.93 20.06 16.49
CA ILE A 21 88.04 21.21 16.39
C ILE A 21 88.58 22.10 15.26
N GLN A 22 87.98 22.01 14.08
CA GLN A 22 88.21 22.97 13.00
C GLN A 22 87.50 24.27 13.35
N ILE A 23 88.27 25.29 13.74
CA ILE A 23 87.77 26.65 13.93
C ILE A 23 87.71 27.30 12.55
N TYR A 24 86.54 27.28 11.92
CA TYR A 24 86.29 28.03 10.69
C TYR A 24 86.17 29.53 11.04
N SER A 25 87.08 30.36 10.55
CA SER A 25 87.10 31.81 10.82
C SER A 25 86.15 32.62 9.92
N ARG A 26 85.60 32.01 8.88
CA ARG A 26 84.73 32.66 7.88
C ARG A 26 83.26 32.30 8.09
N THR A 27 82.38 33.29 8.00
CA THR A 27 80.93 33.15 8.15
C THR A 27 80.26 32.74 6.85
N ILE A 28 78.99 32.29 6.90
CA ILE A 28 78.17 32.01 5.71
C ILE A 28 78.15 33.20 4.75
N VAL A 29 78.06 34.43 5.27
CA VAL A 29 78.04 35.65 4.45
C VAL A 29 79.37 35.88 3.73
N ASP A 30 80.50 35.52 4.35
CA ASP A 30 81.82 35.61 3.70
C ASP A 30 81.90 34.62 2.53
N PHE A 31 81.43 33.38 2.70
CA PHE A 31 81.38 32.39 1.62
C PHE A 31 80.43 32.78 0.48
N LEU A 32 79.28 33.37 0.80
CA LEU A 32 78.38 33.91 -0.22
C LEU A 32 79.05 35.04 -1.00
N SER A 33 79.83 35.90 -0.33
CA SER A 33 80.48 37.08 -0.94
C SER A 33 81.69 36.72 -1.81
N ASP A 34 82.35 35.61 -1.50
CA ASP A 34 83.50 35.09 -2.24
C ASP A 34 83.09 34.35 -3.54
N ASP A 35 81.84 33.92 -3.68
CA ASP A 35 81.35 33.12 -4.81
C ASP A 35 80.49 33.98 -5.78
N PRO A 36 80.89 34.08 -7.07
CA PRO A 36 80.20 34.92 -8.06
C PRO A 36 78.75 34.49 -8.33
N ASP A 37 78.36 33.26 -8.02
CA ASP A 37 77.00 32.76 -8.32
C ASP A 37 75.96 33.15 -7.25
N TYR A 38 76.33 33.93 -6.22
CA TYR A 38 75.40 34.39 -5.17
C TYR A 38 75.25 35.91 -5.07
N THR A 39 75.73 36.68 -6.04
CA THR A 39 75.63 38.15 -6.04
C THR A 39 74.19 38.66 -5.97
N SER A 40 73.26 37.99 -6.67
CA SER A 40 71.83 38.32 -6.63
C SER A 40 71.23 38.00 -5.25
N LEU A 41 71.64 36.89 -4.64
CA LEU A 41 71.19 36.49 -3.31
C LEU A 41 71.67 37.47 -2.22
N ILE A 42 72.92 37.93 -2.29
CA ILE A 42 73.45 38.97 -1.39
C ILE A 42 72.63 40.25 -1.52
N THR A 43 72.31 40.66 -2.75
CA THR A 43 71.47 41.83 -3.01
C THR A 43 70.10 41.69 -2.32
N LEU A 44 69.47 40.52 -2.42
CA LEU A 44 68.22 40.23 -1.73
C LEU A 44 68.36 40.22 -0.19
N LEU A 45 69.42 39.62 0.34
CA LEU A 45 69.71 39.61 1.79
C LEU A 45 69.97 41.02 2.35
N GLN A 46 70.61 41.89 1.57
CA GLN A 46 70.81 43.31 1.89
C GLN A 46 69.49 44.08 1.88
N ARG A 47 68.67 43.91 0.83
CA ARG A 47 67.33 44.52 0.73
C ARG A 47 66.44 44.05 1.89
N ALA A 48 66.42 42.76 2.18
CA ALA A 48 65.71 42.16 3.30
C ALA A 48 66.40 42.37 4.67
N ARG A 49 67.50 43.14 4.75
CA ARG A 49 68.39 43.36 5.91
C ARG A 49 68.61 42.15 6.83
N LEU A 50 68.77 40.96 6.25
CA LEU A 50 68.98 39.70 6.99
C LEU A 50 70.46 39.37 7.23
N ILE A 51 71.42 40.15 6.72
CA ILE A 51 72.86 39.93 6.98
C ILE A 51 73.19 39.89 8.48
N PRO A 52 72.73 40.84 9.33
CA PRO A 52 72.98 40.75 10.78
C PRO A 52 72.32 39.52 11.42
N THR A 53 71.20 39.05 10.86
CA THR A 53 70.53 37.83 11.32
C THR A 53 71.37 36.61 11.03
N LEU A 54 71.86 36.43 9.79
CA LEU A 54 72.70 35.30 9.41
C LEU A 54 73.97 35.22 10.26
N ASN A 55 74.64 36.35 10.51
CA ASN A 55 75.84 36.40 11.33
C ASN A 55 75.59 36.09 12.81
N ARG A 56 74.34 36.27 13.30
CA ARG A 56 73.95 35.97 14.67
C ARG A 56 73.53 34.51 14.88
N LEU A 57 73.05 33.85 13.83
CA LEU A 57 72.67 32.43 13.91
C LEU A 57 73.95 31.61 14.10
N ASN A 58 73.95 30.77 15.13
CA ASN A 58 75.01 29.78 15.35
C ASN A 58 74.48 28.42 14.90
N ASP A 59 75.35 27.62 14.29
CA ASP A 59 75.02 26.28 13.77
C ASP A 59 73.78 26.32 12.86
N SER A 60 73.71 27.21 11.87
CA SER A 60 72.55 27.26 10.94
C SER A 60 72.78 26.44 9.67
N THR A 61 71.72 26.17 8.89
CA THR A 61 71.86 25.71 7.50
C THR A 61 71.15 26.68 6.58
N PHE A 62 71.82 27.14 5.52
CA PHE A 62 71.23 28.00 4.50
C PHE A 62 71.20 27.30 3.15
N PHE A 63 70.01 27.08 2.62
CA PHE A 63 69.80 26.64 1.25
C PHE A 63 69.83 27.89 0.35
N ALA A 64 70.94 28.13 -0.35
CA ALA A 64 71.20 29.34 -1.10
C ALA A 64 70.89 29.15 -2.60
N PRO A 65 69.88 29.84 -3.15
CA PRO A 65 69.63 29.82 -4.59
C PRO A 65 70.77 30.49 -5.36
N THR A 66 71.20 29.86 -6.45
CA THR A 66 72.18 30.44 -7.38
C THR A 66 71.58 31.62 -8.16
N ASN A 67 72.43 32.45 -8.79
CA ASN A 67 71.98 33.56 -9.63
C ASN A 67 70.98 33.10 -10.71
N ASP A 68 71.24 31.97 -11.37
CA ASP A 68 70.36 31.38 -12.39
C ASP A 68 69.01 30.94 -11.82
N ALA A 69 68.98 30.47 -10.57
CA ALA A 69 67.75 30.15 -9.86
C ALA A 69 66.91 31.42 -9.57
N ILE A 70 67.58 32.52 -9.21
CA ILE A 70 66.95 33.79 -8.87
C ILE A 70 66.42 34.49 -10.12
N GLU A 71 67.15 34.46 -11.24
CA GLU A 71 66.72 35.04 -12.52
C GLU A 71 65.42 34.42 -13.02
N ARG A 72 65.27 33.10 -12.84
CA ARG A 72 64.05 32.34 -13.16
C ARG A 72 62.86 32.67 -12.25
N HIS A 73 63.09 33.25 -11.07
CA HIS A 73 62.03 33.52 -10.10
C HIS A 73 61.47 34.95 -10.23
N GLY A 74 60.19 35.08 -10.60
CA GLY A 74 59.57 36.37 -10.94
C GLY A 74 59.66 37.44 -9.85
N LEU A 75 59.29 37.12 -8.60
CA LEU A 75 59.34 38.10 -7.51
C LEU A 75 60.78 38.48 -7.14
N TRP A 76 61.69 37.51 -7.08
CA TRP A 76 63.06 37.80 -6.65
C TRP A 76 63.84 38.54 -7.74
N ASN A 77 63.65 38.19 -9.01
CA ASN A 77 64.25 38.91 -10.14
C ASN A 77 63.75 40.36 -10.22
N THR A 78 62.43 40.59 -10.09
CA THR A 78 61.89 41.96 -10.04
C THR A 78 62.46 42.76 -8.87
N VAL A 79 62.57 42.15 -7.68
CA VAL A 79 63.19 42.81 -6.53
C VAL A 79 64.68 43.02 -6.72
N VAL A 80 65.42 42.20 -7.48
CA VAL A 80 66.84 42.47 -7.79
C VAL A 80 66.98 43.61 -8.81
N ALA A 81 66.12 43.64 -9.84
CA ALA A 81 66.16 44.59 -10.94
C ALA A 81 65.56 45.98 -10.63
N ASP A 82 64.77 46.11 -9.56
CA ASP A 82 64.18 47.38 -9.17
C ASP A 82 65.22 48.30 -8.51
N ASP A 83 65.65 49.35 -9.21
CA ASP A 83 66.54 50.40 -8.70
C ASP A 83 65.80 51.46 -7.87
N SER A 84 64.46 51.50 -7.97
CA SER A 84 63.65 52.38 -7.15
C SER A 84 63.43 51.68 -5.81
N PHE A 85 63.88 52.27 -4.70
CA PHE A 85 63.69 51.71 -3.35
C PHE A 85 62.19 51.73 -2.89
N ILE A 86 61.23 51.56 -3.82
CA ILE A 86 59.79 51.76 -3.62
C ILE A 86 59.05 50.42 -3.77
N VAL A 87 59.23 49.52 -2.80
CA VAL A 87 58.28 48.42 -2.59
C VAL A 87 57.32 48.84 -1.46
N ASN A 88 56.03 48.94 -1.78
CA ASN A 88 54.96 49.54 -0.97
C ASN A 88 54.48 48.73 0.24
N ASP A 89 55.30 47.85 0.80
CA ASP A 89 54.99 47.07 2.01
C ASP A 89 56.09 47.31 3.07
N ASN A 90 55.78 47.06 4.34
CA ASN A 90 56.49 47.18 5.61
C ASN A 90 57.95 46.68 5.63
N ILE A 91 58.77 47.22 4.73
CA ILE A 91 60.19 46.93 4.59
C ILE A 91 60.39 45.44 4.26
N HIS A 92 59.99 44.95 3.08
CA HIS A 92 60.33 43.61 2.54
C HIS A 92 59.85 42.37 3.34
N GLU A 93 58.69 42.40 4.01
CA GLU A 93 58.18 41.23 4.75
C GLU A 93 58.07 39.96 3.91
N GLN A 94 57.43 40.01 2.75
CA GLN A 94 57.24 38.83 1.91
C GLN A 94 58.57 38.17 1.54
N LEU A 95 59.56 38.98 1.12
CA LEU A 95 60.92 38.51 0.82
C LEU A 95 61.60 37.91 2.06
N ARG A 96 61.48 38.55 3.23
CA ARG A 96 62.02 38.00 4.48
C ARG A 96 61.41 36.64 4.81
N GLN A 97 60.10 36.48 4.64
CA GLN A 97 59.42 35.22 4.92
C GLN A 97 59.89 34.10 4.00
N GLN A 98 60.04 34.37 2.70
CA GLN A 98 60.62 33.40 1.76
C GLN A 98 62.07 33.07 2.11
N LEU A 99 62.90 34.06 2.46
CA LEU A 99 64.30 33.81 2.89
C LEU A 99 64.37 33.01 4.20
N PHE A 100 63.47 33.24 5.15
CA PHE A 100 63.38 32.42 6.37
C PHE A 100 63.00 30.96 6.08
N TYR A 101 62.30 30.69 4.97
CA TYR A 101 61.96 29.31 4.58
C TYR A 101 63.19 28.53 4.08
N HIS A 102 64.21 29.24 3.59
CA HIS A 102 65.48 28.66 3.17
C HIS A 102 66.47 28.43 4.32
N LEU A 103 66.14 28.84 5.55
CA LEU A 103 67.03 28.79 6.70
C LEU A 103 66.58 27.75 7.74
N LEU A 104 67.54 27.02 8.29
CA LEU A 104 67.38 26.14 9.45
C LEU A 104 68.16 26.70 10.64
N ASN A 105 67.64 26.51 11.86
CA ASN A 105 68.31 26.91 13.11
C ASN A 105 69.27 25.84 13.67
N TYR A 106 69.70 24.91 12.82
CA TYR A 106 70.63 23.83 13.15
C TYR A 106 71.39 23.44 11.88
N SER A 107 72.62 22.94 12.05
CA SER A 107 73.44 22.43 10.96
C SER A 107 72.99 21.02 10.62
N LEU A 108 72.70 20.75 9.34
CA LEU A 108 72.51 19.38 8.89
C LEU A 108 73.85 18.65 9.05
N PRO A 109 73.93 17.48 9.69
CA PRO A 109 75.21 16.77 9.89
C PRO A 109 75.72 16.11 8.61
N ALA A 110 74.82 15.53 7.82
CA ALA A 110 75.10 14.96 6.50
C ALA A 110 73.87 15.12 5.59
N LEU A 111 74.08 15.11 4.28
CA LEU A 111 72.98 14.97 3.33
C LEU A 111 72.47 13.51 3.40
N PRO A 112 71.17 13.28 3.20
CA PRO A 112 70.64 11.91 3.21
C PRO A 112 71.29 11.10 2.08
N ASP A 113 71.66 9.86 2.37
CA ASP A 113 72.16 8.89 1.37
C ASP A 113 71.04 7.91 0.93
N GLU A 114 69.91 7.92 1.65
CA GLU A 114 68.75 7.09 1.40
C GLU A 114 67.59 7.90 0.78
N PRO A 115 66.71 7.24 0.00
CA PRO A 115 65.55 7.90 -0.61
C PRO A 115 64.49 8.35 0.41
N ASN A 116 64.59 7.92 1.67
CA ASN A 116 63.68 8.30 2.74
C ASN A 116 63.83 9.79 3.08
N PRO A 117 62.80 10.62 2.90
CA PRO A 117 62.94 12.06 3.11
C PRO A 117 63.19 12.44 4.58
N LEU A 118 64.26 13.21 4.80
CA LEU A 118 64.59 13.83 6.08
C LEU A 118 63.75 15.08 6.28
N PHE A 119 62.94 15.13 7.34
CA PHE A 119 62.17 16.33 7.69
C PHE A 119 63.06 17.39 8.35
N CYS A 120 62.86 18.65 7.97
CA CYS A 120 63.58 19.80 8.49
C CYS A 120 62.63 20.89 8.97
N ARG A 121 62.98 21.55 10.08
CA ARG A 121 62.23 22.69 10.63
C ARG A 121 62.90 23.99 10.19
N THR A 122 62.18 24.77 9.39
CA THR A 122 62.68 26.05 8.88
C THR A 122 62.61 27.16 9.93
N LEU A 123 63.14 28.33 9.60
CA LEU A 123 62.97 29.56 10.39
C LEU A 123 61.72 30.35 9.96
N HIS A 124 60.94 29.87 8.99
CA HIS A 124 59.71 30.51 8.57
C HIS A 124 58.53 30.09 9.46
N PHE A 125 57.83 31.07 10.03
CA PHE A 125 56.58 30.88 10.76
C PHE A 125 55.45 31.52 9.95
N PRO A 126 54.64 30.72 9.24
CA PRO A 126 53.58 31.24 8.40
C PRO A 126 52.58 32.09 9.20
N ARG A 127 52.13 33.20 8.61
CA ARG A 127 51.14 34.11 9.21
C ARG A 127 50.22 34.65 8.14
N SER A 128 48.98 34.96 8.51
CA SER A 128 48.06 35.65 7.62
C SER A 128 48.64 37.01 7.24
N PRO A 129 48.72 37.34 5.94
CA PRO A 129 49.17 38.66 5.52
C PRO A 129 48.23 39.74 6.08
N LEU A 130 48.79 40.87 6.50
CA LEU A 130 48.02 42.01 6.96
C LEU A 130 47.53 42.81 5.75
N GLU A 131 46.23 43.13 5.68
CA GLU A 131 45.65 44.01 4.65
C GLU A 131 44.99 45.25 5.28
N PRO A 132 45.49 46.48 5.02
CA PRO A 132 46.71 46.78 4.30
C PRO A 132 47.97 46.34 5.09
N PRO A 133 49.11 46.16 4.43
CA PRO A 133 50.32 45.78 5.12
C PRO A 133 50.70 46.82 6.18
N SER A 134 51.24 46.37 7.31
CA SER A 134 51.59 47.29 8.41
C SER A 134 52.54 48.38 7.90
N ARG A 135 52.50 49.60 8.45
CA ARG A 135 53.55 50.61 8.13
C ARG A 135 54.54 50.78 9.27
N ASP A 136 54.35 50.01 10.34
CA ASP A 136 55.20 50.03 11.52
C ASP A 136 56.50 49.26 11.23
N PRO A 137 57.67 49.89 11.38
CA PRO A 137 58.94 49.21 11.15
C PRO A 137 59.15 48.11 12.21
N PRO A 138 59.64 46.92 11.82
CA PRO A 138 60.08 45.92 12.80
C PRO A 138 61.19 46.49 13.70
N PRO A 139 61.39 45.96 14.92
CA PRO A 139 62.50 46.36 15.78
C PRO A 139 63.83 46.27 15.03
N SER A 140 64.77 47.18 15.27
CA SER A 140 66.05 47.26 14.55
C SER A 140 66.73 45.88 14.38
N PRO A 141 67.39 45.59 13.23
CA PRO A 141 68.04 44.29 13.00
C PRO A 141 69.06 43.97 14.11
N PRO A 142 69.30 42.68 14.42
CA PRO A 142 68.91 41.49 13.68
C PRO A 142 67.44 41.10 13.85
N TRP A 143 66.79 40.80 12.73
CA TRP A 143 65.41 40.35 12.69
C TRP A 143 65.35 38.84 12.89
N MET A 144 64.80 38.42 14.02
CA MET A 144 64.52 37.01 14.30
C MET A 144 63.05 36.70 14.01
N PRO A 145 62.73 35.51 13.49
CA PRO A 145 61.35 35.09 13.35
C PRO A 145 60.68 35.04 14.73
N ILE A 146 59.47 35.60 14.83
CA ILE A 146 58.68 35.58 16.07
C ILE A 146 57.91 34.27 16.09
N PRO A 147 58.13 33.38 17.09
CA PRO A 147 57.33 32.18 17.24
C PRO A 147 55.85 32.56 17.38
N GLY A 148 55.02 32.00 16.52
CA GLY A 148 53.61 32.37 16.36
C GLY A 148 53.09 31.91 15.01
N GLY A 149 51.89 32.35 14.62
CA GLY A 149 51.38 32.12 13.28
C GLY A 149 50.42 30.93 13.13
N SER A 150 50.03 30.69 11.88
CA SER A 150 48.87 29.88 11.49
C SER A 150 49.05 28.37 11.67
N LEU A 151 50.24 27.91 12.07
CA LEU A 151 50.55 26.50 12.40
C LEU A 151 50.59 26.20 13.92
N GLY A 152 50.15 27.13 14.77
CA GLY A 152 50.10 26.90 16.24
C GLY A 152 51.46 27.05 16.91
N GLY A 153 52.25 28.02 16.45
CA GLY A 153 53.58 28.33 16.96
C GLY A 153 54.68 27.36 16.51
N ALA A 154 54.38 26.45 15.58
CA ALA A 154 55.39 25.64 14.91
C ALA A 154 55.92 26.33 13.65
N PRO A 155 57.21 26.19 13.33
CA PRO A 155 57.74 26.65 12.04
C PRO A 155 57.22 25.77 10.90
N GLN A 156 57.26 26.31 9.69
CA GLN A 156 57.00 25.54 8.49
C GLN A 156 58.07 24.48 8.29
N ARG A 157 57.66 23.36 7.69
CA ARG A 157 58.51 22.21 7.42
C ARG A 157 58.99 22.18 5.98
N LEU A 158 60.14 21.53 5.80
CA LEU A 158 60.80 21.27 4.53
C LEU A 158 61.33 19.84 4.56
N ARG A 159 61.51 19.20 3.42
CA ARG A 159 62.12 17.86 3.35
C ARG A 159 63.36 17.86 2.45
N VAL A 160 64.31 17.00 2.78
CA VAL A 160 65.49 16.73 1.95
C VAL A 160 65.55 15.23 1.67
N ALA A 161 65.76 14.82 0.43
CA ALA A 161 65.90 13.40 0.07
C ALA A 161 67.00 13.20 -0.98
N ALA A 162 67.62 12.01 -0.96
CA ALA A 162 68.51 11.59 -2.03
C ALA A 162 67.74 11.08 -3.24
N ARG A 163 68.22 11.40 -4.43
CA ARG A 163 67.78 10.77 -5.69
C ARG A 163 69.03 10.41 -6.50
N GLY A 164 69.47 9.16 -6.37
CA GLY A 164 70.72 8.73 -6.99
C GLY A 164 71.92 9.25 -6.22
N GLN A 165 72.82 10.00 -6.88
CA GLN A 165 73.97 10.66 -6.24
C GLN A 165 73.68 12.10 -5.79
N ASP A 166 72.53 12.64 -6.19
CA ASP A 166 72.17 14.04 -5.98
C ASP A 166 71.16 14.18 -4.84
N ALA A 167 71.21 15.30 -4.14
CA ALA A 167 70.29 15.63 -3.05
C ALA A 167 69.29 16.69 -3.50
N TRP A 168 68.04 16.54 -3.06
CA TRP A 168 66.92 17.42 -3.42
C TRP A 168 66.27 17.99 -2.17
N VAL A 169 65.90 19.27 -2.20
CA VAL A 169 65.30 20.01 -1.08
C VAL A 169 63.90 20.48 -1.47
N GLY A 170 62.97 20.51 -0.52
CA GLY A 170 61.57 20.83 -0.82
C GLY A 170 60.82 19.69 -1.49
N VAL A 171 61.26 18.45 -1.27
CA VAL A 171 60.61 17.25 -1.79
C VAL A 171 59.30 16.94 -1.05
N ASP A 172 58.42 16.17 -1.70
CA ASP A 172 57.22 15.65 -1.05
C ASP A 172 57.52 14.48 -0.10
N ALA A 173 56.48 13.91 0.51
CA ALA A 173 56.61 12.80 1.47
C ALA A 173 57.26 11.53 0.89
N PHE A 174 57.38 11.42 -0.43
CA PHE A 174 57.99 10.28 -1.13
C PHE A 174 59.33 10.62 -1.79
N GLY A 175 59.91 11.80 -1.51
CA GLY A 175 61.18 12.23 -2.11
C GLY A 175 61.07 12.68 -3.57
N LYS A 176 59.84 12.90 -4.06
CA LYS A 176 59.58 13.40 -5.43
C LYS A 176 59.48 14.92 -5.43
N HIS A 177 59.60 15.52 -6.62
CA HIS A 177 59.66 16.98 -6.82
C HIS A 177 60.87 17.62 -6.10
N GLY A 178 60.80 18.91 -5.77
CA GLY A 178 61.84 19.68 -5.09
C GLY A 178 62.84 20.37 -6.02
N VAL A 179 63.85 20.96 -5.40
CA VAL A 179 64.96 21.69 -6.03
C VAL A 179 66.27 20.94 -5.76
N GLU A 180 67.08 20.75 -6.79
CA GLU A 180 68.37 20.07 -6.72
C GLU A 180 69.42 20.91 -5.97
N ILE A 181 70.24 20.25 -5.14
CA ILE A 181 71.44 20.84 -4.54
C ILE A 181 72.59 20.72 -5.54
N VAL A 182 72.85 21.80 -6.26
CA VAL A 182 73.88 21.85 -7.33
C VAL A 182 75.27 22.20 -6.83
N LYS A 183 75.38 22.83 -5.65
CA LYS A 183 76.67 23.10 -5.01
C LYS A 183 76.78 22.35 -3.70
N GLY A 184 77.87 21.59 -3.57
CA GLY A 184 78.14 20.76 -2.40
C GLY A 184 78.19 21.53 -1.08
N ARG A 185 78.14 20.77 0.01
CA ARG A 185 78.18 21.28 1.39
C ARG A 185 79.44 22.11 1.66
N ILE A 186 79.25 23.35 2.12
CA ILE A 186 80.31 24.22 2.62
C ILE A 186 80.09 24.44 4.12
N ASP A 187 81.05 24.02 4.95
CA ASP A 187 81.04 24.26 6.39
C ASP A 187 81.65 25.64 6.70
N ALA A 188 80.87 26.51 7.33
CA ALA A 188 81.23 27.85 7.76
C ALA A 188 81.27 27.96 9.28
N GLY A 189 81.92 29.00 9.81
CA GLY A 189 82.09 29.24 11.25
C GLY A 189 80.79 29.40 12.04
N ASN A 190 79.68 29.72 11.35
CA ASN A 190 78.36 29.90 11.95
C ASN A 190 77.27 29.00 11.33
N GLY A 191 77.65 27.99 10.54
CA GLY A 191 76.69 27.03 9.96
C GLY A 191 77.14 26.37 8.65
N VAL A 192 76.18 25.89 7.87
CA VAL A 192 76.37 25.15 6.62
C VAL A 192 75.69 25.90 5.47
N LEU A 193 76.38 26.02 4.34
CA LEU A 193 75.86 26.57 3.10
C LEU A 193 75.68 25.46 2.07
N LEU A 194 74.49 25.38 1.46
CA LEU A 194 74.13 24.43 0.41
C LEU A 194 73.54 25.20 -0.78
N GLY A 195 74.17 25.13 -1.95
CA GLY A 195 73.67 25.85 -3.13
C GLY A 195 72.62 25.05 -3.89
N ILE A 196 71.50 25.70 -4.21
CA ILE A 196 70.34 25.06 -4.85
C ILE A 196 69.99 25.72 -6.19
N ASP A 197 69.46 24.92 -7.12
CA ASP A 197 69.12 25.35 -8.50
C ASP A 197 67.74 26.02 -8.64
N GLY A 198 67.15 26.46 -7.53
CA GLY A 198 65.78 26.97 -7.52
C GLY A 198 65.49 27.73 -6.24
N VAL A 199 64.44 28.55 -6.26
CA VAL A 199 63.94 29.22 -5.05
C VAL A 199 62.89 28.33 -4.40
N LEU A 200 63.03 28.06 -3.10
CA LEU A 200 62.05 27.32 -2.31
C LEU A 200 60.85 28.22 -2.00
N GLU A 201 59.70 27.88 -2.56
CA GLU A 201 58.46 28.60 -2.27
C GLU A 201 57.79 28.10 -0.99
N PRO A 202 57.44 28.99 -0.05
CA PRO A 202 56.61 28.64 1.09
C PRO A 202 55.29 28.01 0.62
N PRO A 203 54.81 26.94 1.28
CA PRO A 203 53.57 26.30 0.87
C PRO A 203 52.36 27.25 0.93
N PRO A 204 51.42 27.16 -0.04
CA PRO A 204 50.24 28.01 -0.06
C PRO A 204 49.27 27.66 1.08
N ASN A 205 48.24 28.50 1.27
CA ASN A 205 47.14 28.21 2.20
C ASN A 205 46.30 27.03 1.70
N LEU A 206 45.74 26.20 2.60
CA LEU A 206 44.83 25.10 2.26
C LEU A 206 43.63 25.56 1.41
N ALA A 207 43.19 26.81 1.58
CA ALA A 207 42.11 27.37 0.77
C ALA A 207 42.47 27.58 -0.70
N HIS A 208 43.75 27.84 -0.98
CA HIS A 208 44.24 27.90 -2.36
C HIS A 208 44.30 26.51 -2.99
N LEU A 209 44.42 25.45 -2.18
CA LEU A 209 44.49 24.07 -2.64
C LEU A 209 43.11 23.45 -2.87
N ILE A 210 42.09 23.83 -2.09
CA ILE A 210 40.79 23.14 -2.09
C ILE A 210 39.62 24.11 -2.23
N MET A 211 39.39 25.01 -1.26
CA MET A 211 38.24 25.94 -1.26
C MET A 211 38.45 27.18 -0.38
N ALA A 212 37.88 28.31 -0.78
CA ALA A 212 37.92 29.58 -0.06
C ALA A 212 37.41 29.52 1.41
N LEU A 213 36.55 28.55 1.74
CA LEU A 213 35.98 28.39 3.09
C LEU A 213 37.02 28.10 4.18
N LEU A 214 38.20 27.57 3.81
CA LEU A 214 39.28 27.21 4.74
C LEU A 214 40.32 28.33 4.95
N ASN A 215 40.10 29.52 4.36
CA ASN A 215 41.15 30.54 4.27
C ASN A 215 41.52 31.14 5.64
N SER A 216 40.56 31.19 6.57
CA SER A 216 40.71 31.83 7.88
C SER A 216 40.94 30.87 9.04
N THR A 217 41.05 29.55 8.79
CA THR A 217 41.22 28.56 9.86
C THR A 217 42.69 28.23 10.05
N ASP A 218 43.25 28.68 11.17
CA ASP A 218 44.60 28.32 11.60
C ASP A 218 44.60 26.92 12.26
N GLN A 219 45.76 26.27 12.23
CA GLN A 219 46.02 25.00 12.92
C GLN A 219 45.17 23.83 12.41
N LEU A 220 44.82 23.86 11.13
CA LEU A 220 43.98 22.85 10.52
C LEU A 220 44.79 21.58 10.15
N THR A 221 44.27 20.42 10.51
CA THR A 221 44.71 19.12 9.98
C THR A 221 43.55 18.55 9.18
N LEU A 222 43.70 18.44 7.87
CA LEU A 222 42.66 17.97 6.97
C LEU A 222 43.04 16.60 6.41
N PHE A 223 42.14 15.64 6.54
CA PHE A 223 42.24 14.33 5.88
C PHE A 223 41.35 14.37 4.64
N LEU A 224 41.92 14.50 3.44
CA LEU A 224 41.14 14.61 2.21
C LEU A 224 41.04 13.25 1.51
N PRO A 225 39.82 12.73 1.29
CA PRO A 225 39.64 11.53 0.49
C PRO A 225 40.05 11.77 -0.97
N VAL A 226 40.67 10.77 -1.59
CA VAL A 226 40.98 10.78 -3.03
C VAL A 226 39.73 10.56 -3.89
N ASP A 227 39.80 10.88 -5.18
CA ASP A 227 38.67 10.70 -6.12
C ASP A 227 38.14 9.26 -6.12
N ASP A 228 39.04 8.26 -6.07
CA ASP A 228 38.68 6.83 -5.98
C ASP A 228 37.76 6.52 -4.79
N ALA A 229 37.83 7.28 -3.69
CA ALA A 229 36.95 7.11 -2.54
C ALA A 229 35.50 7.47 -2.89
N PHE A 230 35.29 8.53 -3.67
CA PHE A 230 33.96 8.91 -4.15
C PHE A 230 33.47 8.00 -5.28
N ASP A 231 34.38 7.54 -6.15
CA ASP A 231 34.04 6.60 -7.22
C ASP A 231 33.64 5.22 -6.69
N SER A 232 34.05 4.87 -5.46
CA SER A 232 33.66 3.63 -4.78
C SER A 232 32.23 3.64 -4.21
N LEU A 233 31.59 4.82 -4.14
CA LEU A 233 30.23 4.97 -3.65
C LEU A 233 29.21 4.37 -4.64
N HIS A 234 28.07 3.92 -4.11
CA HIS A 234 26.98 3.49 -4.97
C HIS A 234 26.46 4.68 -5.79
N GLU A 235 26.05 4.43 -7.05
CA GLU A 235 25.69 5.48 -8.02
C GLU A 235 24.68 6.49 -7.48
N ILE A 236 23.63 6.01 -6.80
CA ILE A 236 22.59 6.88 -6.21
C ILE A 236 23.16 7.72 -5.06
N GLU A 237 24.10 7.20 -4.28
CA GLU A 237 24.71 7.93 -3.17
C GLU A 237 25.61 9.06 -3.69
N ARG A 238 26.34 8.79 -4.77
CA ARG A 238 27.09 9.80 -5.50
C ARG A 238 26.18 10.87 -6.08
N LEU A 239 25.11 10.48 -6.79
CA LEU A 239 24.11 11.42 -7.33
C LEU A 239 23.47 12.26 -6.21
N TYR A 240 23.23 11.68 -5.04
CA TYR A 240 22.76 12.42 -3.88
C TYR A 240 23.77 13.49 -3.47
N LEU A 241 25.05 13.14 -3.30
CA LEU A 241 26.10 14.09 -2.93
C LEU A 241 26.33 15.20 -3.96
N GLU A 242 26.07 14.93 -5.24
CA GLU A 242 26.11 15.92 -6.33
C GLU A 242 24.85 16.81 -6.39
N SER A 243 23.79 16.45 -5.67
CA SER A 243 22.52 17.18 -5.65
C SER A 243 22.52 18.38 -4.68
N GLU A 244 21.61 19.33 -4.90
CA GLU A 244 21.42 20.47 -4.01
C GLU A 244 20.98 20.07 -2.58
N PHE A 245 20.34 18.90 -2.44
CA PHE A 245 19.83 18.38 -1.17
C PHE A 245 20.93 17.89 -0.22
N ALA A 246 22.14 17.65 -0.73
CA ALA A 246 23.25 17.15 0.08
C ALA A 246 24.09 18.24 0.75
N THR A 247 23.77 19.53 0.57
CA THR A 247 24.58 20.65 1.09
C THR A 247 24.94 20.50 2.58
N ALA A 248 23.97 20.14 3.43
CA ALA A 248 24.20 19.93 4.85
C ALA A 248 25.06 18.69 5.16
N ASP A 249 24.88 17.62 4.39
CA ASP A 249 25.69 16.40 4.52
C ASP A 249 27.11 16.58 4.01
N LEU A 250 27.31 17.30 2.90
CA LEU A 250 28.63 17.68 2.40
C LEU A 250 29.39 18.51 3.44
N LEU A 251 28.72 19.48 4.07
CA LEU A 251 29.34 20.26 5.16
C LEU A 251 29.70 19.37 6.35
N ARG A 252 28.83 18.42 6.72
CA ARG A 252 29.13 17.43 7.75
C ARG A 252 30.35 16.60 7.36
N ILE A 253 30.40 16.06 6.14
CA ILE A 253 31.53 15.28 5.62
C ILE A 253 32.82 16.09 5.73
N VAL A 254 32.86 17.33 5.23
CA VAL A 254 34.04 18.20 5.33
C VAL A 254 34.47 18.39 6.79
N ASN A 255 33.51 18.64 7.69
CA ASN A 255 33.80 18.82 9.12
C ASN A 255 34.26 17.53 9.82
N SER A 256 33.83 16.34 9.38
CA SER A 256 34.32 15.04 9.86
C SER A 256 35.76 14.74 9.40
N HIS A 257 36.19 15.37 8.30
CA HIS A 257 37.54 15.20 7.76
C HIS A 257 38.54 16.24 8.29
N ALA A 258 38.03 17.31 8.92
CA ALA A 258 38.81 18.40 9.45
C ALA A 258 39.03 18.26 10.96
N VAL A 259 40.27 18.44 11.42
CA VAL A 259 40.67 18.47 12.83
C VAL A 259 41.30 19.82 13.14
N VAL A 260 40.74 20.53 14.12
CA VAL A 260 41.28 21.80 14.61
C VAL A 260 41.71 21.63 16.06
N HIS A 261 42.98 21.90 16.35
CA HIS A 261 43.57 21.76 17.67
C HIS A 261 44.59 22.86 17.93
N LYS A 262 45.17 22.94 19.15
CA LYS A 262 46.22 23.93 19.49
C LYS A 262 47.49 23.84 18.62
N LYS A 263 47.67 22.73 17.89
CA LYS A 263 48.80 22.44 17.01
C LYS A 263 48.34 21.53 15.88
N VAL A 264 48.92 21.74 14.70
CA VAL A 264 48.78 20.86 13.53
C VAL A 264 49.31 19.46 13.84
N ARG A 265 48.70 18.42 13.26
CA ARG A 265 49.04 17.02 13.47
C ARG A 265 49.69 16.42 12.23
N TRP A 266 51.02 16.34 12.27
CA TRP A 266 51.82 15.68 11.23
C TRP A 266 51.91 14.18 11.46
N SER A 267 52.23 13.42 10.41
CA SER A 267 52.28 11.96 10.46
C SER A 267 53.31 11.42 11.45
N ASP A 268 54.44 12.11 11.63
CA ASP A 268 55.48 11.78 12.61
C ASP A 268 55.04 12.01 14.07
N THR A 269 53.96 12.76 14.29
CA THR A 269 53.40 13.05 15.62
C THR A 269 52.23 12.15 16.00
N PHE A 270 51.85 11.22 15.12
CA PHE A 270 50.78 10.27 15.40
C PHE A 270 51.25 9.23 16.42
N ASN A 271 50.46 9.08 17.48
CA ASN A 271 50.66 8.01 18.44
C ASN A 271 50.17 6.68 17.82
N PRO A 272 50.82 5.53 18.09
CA PRO A 272 50.43 4.22 17.55
C PRO A 272 48.98 3.78 17.82
N SER A 273 48.28 4.46 18.72
CA SER A 273 46.83 4.35 18.95
C SER A 273 46.27 5.71 19.41
N GLY A 274 46.50 6.73 18.60
CA GLY A 274 46.08 8.10 18.87
C GLY A 274 44.60 8.34 18.59
N LYS A 275 44.00 9.31 19.26
CA LYS A 275 42.64 9.78 18.98
C LYS A 275 42.66 11.25 18.63
N LEU A 276 42.05 11.62 17.50
CA LEU A 276 41.85 13.01 17.11
C LEU A 276 40.36 13.33 17.10
N LYS A 277 40.00 14.48 17.67
CA LYS A 277 38.63 14.99 17.60
C LYS A 277 38.52 15.97 16.44
N THR A 278 37.58 15.71 15.56
CA THR A 278 37.26 16.51 14.36
C THR A 278 36.40 17.73 14.72
N ILE A 279 36.14 18.60 13.74
CA ILE A 279 35.27 19.77 13.91
C ILE A 279 33.82 19.34 14.20
N ASP A 280 33.32 18.29 13.53
CA ASP A 280 31.98 17.76 13.79
C ASP A 280 31.85 17.03 15.14
N GLY A 281 32.97 16.82 15.83
CA GLY A 281 33.04 16.18 17.14
C GLY A 281 33.22 14.67 17.13
N SER A 282 33.22 14.04 15.94
CA SER A 282 33.61 12.64 15.78
C SER A 282 35.08 12.40 16.17
N ILE A 283 35.40 11.15 16.46
CA ILE A 283 36.73 10.74 16.89
C ILE A 283 37.34 9.90 15.78
N LEU A 284 38.47 10.35 15.26
CA LEU A 284 39.30 9.58 14.34
C LEU A 284 40.32 8.79 15.15
N ASP A 285 40.27 7.47 15.01
CA ASP A 285 41.23 6.56 15.63
C ASP A 285 42.42 6.38 14.68
N ILE A 286 43.62 6.78 15.10
CA ILE A 286 44.85 6.66 14.31
C ILE A 286 45.62 5.44 14.77
N ILE A 287 45.86 4.52 13.85
CA ILE A 287 46.65 3.32 14.07
C ILE A 287 47.89 3.41 13.18
N VAL A 288 49.06 3.43 13.82
CA VAL A 288 50.35 3.48 13.13
C VAL A 288 51.00 2.10 13.27
N THR A 289 51.17 1.40 12.16
CA THR A 289 51.96 0.16 12.09
C THR A 289 53.27 0.42 11.34
N PRO A 290 54.27 -0.49 11.43
CA PRO A 290 55.52 -0.33 10.67
C PRO A 290 55.33 -0.29 9.16
N GLU A 291 54.24 -0.86 8.66
CA GLU A 291 53.95 -0.96 7.22
C GLU A 291 53.03 0.17 6.74
N LYS A 292 52.05 0.58 7.55
CA LYS A 292 51.05 1.59 7.15
C LYS A 292 50.44 2.36 8.31
N THR A 293 49.91 3.55 7.99
CA THR A 293 49.09 4.34 8.91
C THR A 293 47.64 4.31 8.44
N THR A 294 46.71 4.02 9.34
CA THR A 294 45.26 4.10 9.05
C THR A 294 44.61 5.14 9.94
N VAL A 295 43.67 5.89 9.37
CA VAL A 295 42.85 6.90 10.03
C VAL A 295 41.42 6.40 10.00
N SER A 296 40.93 5.96 11.16
CA SER A 296 39.69 5.19 11.29
C SER A 296 39.70 3.97 10.36
N SER A 297 38.85 3.93 9.33
CA SER A 297 38.78 2.87 8.33
C SER A 297 39.66 3.13 7.09
N ALA A 298 40.12 4.37 6.88
CA ALA A 298 40.83 4.75 5.66
C ALA A 298 42.35 4.62 5.80
N GLU A 299 43.02 4.25 4.71
CA GLU A 299 44.48 4.21 4.64
C GLU A 299 45.06 5.60 4.35
N LEU A 300 46.13 5.98 5.04
CA LEU A 300 46.84 7.22 4.79
C LEU A 300 47.73 7.06 3.54
N LEU A 301 47.23 7.51 2.40
CA LEU A 301 47.90 7.37 1.11
C LEU A 301 49.07 8.35 0.97
N LYS A 302 48.84 9.64 1.19
CA LYS A 302 49.88 10.67 1.08
C LYS A 302 49.88 11.55 2.33
N PRO A 303 50.81 11.33 3.26
CA PRO A 303 50.88 12.13 4.47
C PRO A 303 51.51 13.50 4.22
N ASP A 304 51.20 14.45 5.10
CA ASP A 304 51.99 15.66 5.32
C ASP A 304 52.22 16.51 4.04
N ILE A 305 51.14 16.85 3.33
CA ILE A 305 51.14 17.93 2.34
C ILE A 305 51.10 19.24 3.13
N TYR A 306 52.20 20.00 3.08
CA TYR A 306 52.33 21.21 3.87
C TYR A 306 51.52 22.36 3.29
N ALA A 307 50.93 23.15 4.16
CA ALA A 307 50.24 24.39 3.84
C ALA A 307 50.60 25.48 4.86
N SER A 308 50.37 26.75 4.54
CA SER A 308 50.68 27.84 5.46
C SER A 308 49.80 27.86 6.72
N ASN A 309 48.55 27.41 6.65
CA ASN A 309 47.61 27.38 7.77
C ASN A 309 47.31 25.99 8.34
N GLY A 310 47.97 24.95 7.83
CA GLY A 310 47.72 23.59 8.27
C GLY A 310 48.54 22.52 7.58
N VAL A 311 48.04 21.29 7.67
CA VAL A 311 48.56 20.13 6.95
C VAL A 311 47.41 19.36 6.32
N LEU A 312 47.66 18.83 5.12
CA LEU A 312 46.75 17.99 4.37
C LEU A 312 47.31 16.56 4.29
N HIS A 313 46.45 15.59 4.52
CA HIS A 313 46.72 14.16 4.45
C HIS A 313 45.76 13.53 3.46
N LEU A 314 46.23 12.88 2.39
CA LEU A 314 45.34 12.17 1.49
C LEU A 314 45.00 10.80 2.05
N VAL A 315 43.72 10.45 2.10
CA VAL A 315 43.20 9.18 2.61
C VAL A 315 42.46 8.40 1.52
N SER A 316 42.44 7.08 1.65
CA SER A 316 41.86 6.19 0.64
C SER A 316 40.34 6.13 0.61
N ASP A 317 39.65 6.56 1.67
CA ASP A 317 38.21 6.39 1.86
C ASP A 317 37.62 7.54 2.69
N LEU A 318 36.30 7.70 2.64
CA LEU A 318 35.54 8.63 3.46
C LEU A 318 35.58 8.23 4.94
N LEU A 319 35.88 9.19 5.80
CA LEU A 319 35.99 8.99 7.26
C LEU A 319 34.64 8.98 7.99
N VAL A 320 33.53 9.05 7.25
CA VAL A 320 32.19 9.18 7.82
C VAL A 320 31.19 8.32 7.05
N ASN A 321 30.23 7.75 7.78
CA ASN A 321 29.08 7.12 7.16
C ASN A 321 28.11 8.21 6.64
N LEU A 322 27.71 8.07 5.37
CA LEU A 322 26.78 9.00 4.73
C LEU A 322 25.38 8.99 5.39
N GLY A 323 25.02 7.92 6.10
CA GLY A 323 23.76 7.83 6.85
C GLY A 323 22.58 8.08 5.93
N ILE A 324 22.54 7.38 4.80
CA ILE A 324 21.58 7.67 3.74
C ILE A 324 20.22 7.04 4.09
N THR A 325 19.24 7.89 4.33
CA THR A 325 17.87 7.51 4.64
C THR A 325 17.08 7.26 3.35
N PRO A 326 15.98 6.49 3.41
CA PRO A 326 15.03 6.39 2.30
C PRO A 326 14.58 7.76 1.76
N GLU A 327 14.44 8.77 2.61
CA GLU A 327 14.14 10.15 2.20
C GLU A 327 15.18 10.71 1.20
N LYS A 328 16.48 10.56 1.50
CA LYS A 328 17.56 11.04 0.63
C LYS A 328 17.58 10.32 -0.72
N TYR A 329 17.27 9.02 -0.74
CA TYR A 329 17.08 8.26 -1.98
C TYR A 329 15.90 8.81 -2.79
N LEU A 330 14.75 9.04 -2.16
CA LEU A 330 13.56 9.59 -2.84
C LEU A 330 13.84 10.97 -3.46
N LEU A 331 14.55 11.85 -2.75
CA LEU A 331 14.94 13.16 -3.28
C LEU A 331 15.82 13.02 -4.53
N THR A 332 16.78 12.10 -4.50
CA THR A 332 17.70 11.84 -5.62
C THR A 332 16.99 11.21 -6.82
N LEU A 333 15.95 10.42 -6.57
CA LEU A 333 15.19 9.69 -7.58
C LEU A 333 14.00 10.49 -8.13
N ASN A 334 14.07 11.83 -8.06
CA ASN A 334 13.05 12.74 -8.59
C ASN A 334 11.66 12.54 -7.95
N CYS A 335 11.60 12.27 -6.64
CA CYS A 335 10.37 12.22 -5.84
C CYS A 335 10.26 13.41 -4.88
N THR A 336 10.70 14.60 -5.29
CA THR A 336 10.80 15.79 -4.41
C THR A 336 9.43 16.26 -3.92
N SER A 337 8.42 16.21 -4.78
CA SER A 337 7.04 16.57 -4.47
C SER A 337 6.42 15.56 -3.52
N PHE A 338 6.69 14.26 -3.73
CA PHE A 338 6.23 13.20 -2.83
C PHE A 338 6.81 13.37 -1.42
N VAL A 339 8.11 13.65 -1.31
CA VAL A 339 8.75 13.96 -0.02
C VAL A 339 8.14 15.22 0.60
N SER A 340 7.92 16.29 -0.17
CA SER A 340 7.25 17.50 0.30
C SER A 340 5.85 17.23 0.87
N LEU A 341 5.07 16.35 0.23
CA LEU A 341 3.76 15.93 0.74
C LEU A 341 3.88 15.19 2.08
N LEU A 342 4.85 14.28 2.23
CA LEU A 342 5.12 13.58 3.51
C LEU A 342 5.46 14.55 4.64
N HIS A 343 6.28 15.56 4.35
CA HIS A 343 6.61 16.62 5.31
C HIS A 343 5.37 17.42 5.72
N SER A 344 4.47 17.73 4.78
CA SER A 344 3.26 18.53 5.06
C SER A 344 2.29 17.89 6.06
N VAL A 345 2.31 16.56 6.18
CA VAL A 345 1.45 15.79 7.11
C VAL A 345 2.22 15.11 8.24
N ASN A 346 3.50 15.48 8.45
CA ASN A 346 4.37 14.95 9.49
C ASN A 346 4.54 13.41 9.45
N LEU A 347 4.72 12.84 8.26
CA LEU A 347 5.00 11.41 8.04
C LEU A 347 6.49 11.11 7.76
N THR A 348 7.38 12.05 8.04
CA THR A 348 8.83 11.93 7.80
C THR A 348 9.47 10.78 8.58
N GLY A 349 8.87 10.35 9.70
CA GLY A 349 9.31 9.19 10.45
C GLY A 349 9.30 7.88 9.65
N LEU A 350 8.43 7.76 8.63
CA LEU A 350 8.36 6.56 7.77
C LEU A 350 9.53 6.46 6.77
N VAL A 351 10.23 7.57 6.51
CA VAL A 351 11.31 7.65 5.51
C VAL A 351 12.67 7.98 6.12
N ASN A 352 12.72 8.41 7.38
CA ASN A 352 13.98 8.69 8.09
C ASN A 352 14.45 7.54 8.98
N ASP A 353 13.56 6.63 9.35
CA ASP A 353 13.94 5.45 10.11
C ASP A 353 14.61 4.40 9.20
N THR A 354 15.89 4.13 9.46
CA THR A 354 16.67 3.12 8.74
C THR A 354 16.58 1.72 9.34
N GLU A 355 16.03 1.58 10.55
CA GLU A 355 15.88 0.29 11.24
C GLU A 355 14.58 -0.40 10.82
N SER A 356 13.49 0.36 10.69
CA SER A 356 12.20 -0.15 10.28
C SER A 356 12.21 -0.67 8.84
N LYS A 357 11.64 -1.85 8.63
CA LYS A 357 11.49 -2.45 7.29
C LYS A 357 10.21 -1.95 6.67
N TYR A 358 10.32 -1.15 5.61
CA TYR A 358 9.18 -0.74 4.81
C TYR A 358 9.37 -1.05 3.33
N THR A 359 8.27 -1.30 2.66
CA THR A 359 8.17 -1.21 1.21
C THR A 359 7.41 0.06 0.88
N ILE A 360 8.08 0.98 0.19
CA ILE A 360 7.57 2.31 -0.14
C ILE A 360 7.07 2.28 -1.58
N LEU A 361 5.82 2.66 -1.78
CA LEU A 361 5.22 2.84 -3.09
C LEU A 361 5.35 4.32 -3.45
N ALA A 362 6.45 4.69 -4.11
CA ALA A 362 6.82 6.06 -4.36
C ALA A 362 6.25 6.60 -5.68
N LEU A 363 5.95 7.89 -5.68
CA LEU A 363 5.52 8.62 -6.87
C LEU A 363 6.65 9.54 -7.32
N GLN A 364 7.03 9.45 -8.59
CA GLN A 364 7.95 10.39 -9.20
C GLN A 364 7.26 11.72 -9.51
N ASP A 365 8.04 12.79 -9.60
CA ASP A 365 7.53 14.15 -9.81
C ASP A 365 6.85 14.32 -11.16
N ASP A 366 7.27 13.59 -12.19
CA ASP A 366 6.59 13.55 -13.49
C ASP A 366 5.21 12.89 -13.40
N VAL A 367 5.09 11.78 -12.65
CA VAL A 367 3.79 11.15 -12.37
C VAL A 367 2.90 12.12 -11.60
N LEU A 368 3.39 12.73 -10.53
CA LEU A 368 2.62 13.68 -9.73
C LEU A 368 2.18 14.90 -10.54
N LYS A 369 2.99 15.43 -11.45
CA LYS A 369 2.62 16.55 -12.33
C LYS A 369 1.43 16.27 -13.25
N LEU A 370 1.16 15.00 -13.56
CA LEU A 370 -0.02 14.61 -14.34
C LEU A 370 -1.33 14.74 -13.55
N PHE A 371 -1.24 14.75 -12.21
CA PHE A 371 -2.36 14.94 -11.30
C PHE A 371 -2.30 16.37 -10.78
N GLY A 372 -3.31 17.18 -11.08
CA GLY A 372 -3.30 18.60 -10.69
C GLY A 372 -3.44 18.78 -9.18
N ASP A 373 -3.25 20.02 -8.69
CA ASP A 373 -3.48 20.36 -7.27
C ASP A 373 -4.93 20.06 -6.80
N GLY A 374 -5.88 19.88 -7.72
CA GLY A 374 -7.26 19.51 -7.42
C GLY A 374 -7.55 18.00 -7.37
N ASP A 375 -6.63 17.15 -7.83
CA ASP A 375 -6.80 15.69 -7.85
C ASP A 375 -6.25 15.02 -6.58
N LEU A 376 -5.38 15.73 -5.84
CA LEU A 376 -4.84 15.31 -4.55
C LEU A 376 -5.54 16.05 -3.40
N PRO A 377 -5.71 15.42 -2.22
CA PRO A 377 -6.24 16.10 -1.06
C PRO A 377 -5.35 17.28 -0.63
N GLU A 378 -5.95 18.29 0.03
CA GLU A 378 -5.25 19.50 0.44
C GLU A 378 -4.03 19.20 1.33
N LYS A 379 -2.95 19.97 1.15
CA LYS A 379 -1.72 19.81 1.94
C LYS A 379 -1.98 20.02 3.43
N GLY A 380 -1.54 19.06 4.24
CA GLY A 380 -1.77 19.06 5.69
C GLY A 380 -3.14 18.49 6.13
N SER A 381 -4.02 18.09 5.20
CA SER A 381 -5.29 17.44 5.55
C SER A 381 -5.09 16.01 6.07
N ASP A 382 -6.03 15.54 6.89
CA ASP A 382 -6.05 14.15 7.36
C ASP A 382 -6.27 13.17 6.19
N ASP A 383 -7.01 13.57 5.15
CA ASP A 383 -7.22 12.76 3.95
C ASP A 383 -5.90 12.53 3.19
N LEU A 384 -5.08 13.59 3.05
CA LEU A 384 -3.73 13.46 2.48
C LEU A 384 -2.86 12.54 3.33
N LYS A 385 -2.95 12.66 4.67
CA LYS A 385 -2.20 11.79 5.59
C LYS A 385 -2.60 10.33 5.40
N LYS A 386 -3.89 10.03 5.29
CA LYS A 386 -4.39 8.66 5.04
C LYS A 386 -3.91 8.13 3.70
N LEU A 387 -4.04 8.94 2.65
CA LEU A 387 -3.58 8.60 1.31
C LEU A 387 -2.09 8.25 1.31
N LEU A 388 -1.25 9.07 1.93
CA LEU A 388 0.20 8.84 1.98
C LEU A 388 0.54 7.62 2.83
N GLN A 389 -0.12 7.38 3.97
CA GLN A 389 0.09 6.15 4.77
C GLN A 389 -0.25 4.88 3.98
N TYR A 390 -1.22 4.94 3.06
CA TYR A 390 -1.58 3.81 2.21
C TYR A 390 -0.48 3.41 1.21
N HIS A 391 0.49 4.29 0.97
CA HIS A 391 1.65 4.02 0.10
C HIS A 391 2.81 3.31 0.82
N PHE A 392 2.71 3.06 2.14
CA PHE A 392 3.74 2.36 2.91
C PHE A 392 3.21 1.00 3.33
N ILE A 393 3.98 -0.05 3.05
CA ILE A 393 3.68 -1.42 3.45
C ILE A 393 4.76 -1.86 4.43
N PRO A 394 4.42 -2.20 5.69
CA PRO A 394 5.37 -2.78 6.63
C PRO A 394 5.99 -4.08 6.08
N GLY A 395 7.30 -4.21 6.23
CA GLY A 395 8.10 -5.34 5.79
C GLY A 395 8.82 -5.13 4.46
N HIS A 396 9.72 -6.08 4.16
CA HIS A 396 10.54 -6.09 2.94
C HIS A 396 9.96 -7.06 1.89
N TRP A 397 9.12 -6.53 1.00
CA TRP A 397 8.33 -7.27 0.01
C TRP A 397 8.98 -7.32 -1.37
N THR A 398 9.89 -8.27 -1.57
CA THR A 398 10.53 -8.48 -2.89
C THR A 398 9.56 -9.09 -3.90
N THR A 399 9.83 -8.88 -5.19
CA THR A 399 9.06 -9.42 -6.32
C THR A 399 8.84 -10.94 -6.29
N LYS A 400 9.71 -11.68 -5.59
CA LYS A 400 9.59 -13.13 -5.39
C LYS A 400 8.58 -13.54 -4.31
N LYS A 401 8.33 -12.67 -3.32
CA LYS A 401 7.39 -12.92 -2.22
C LYS A 401 5.95 -12.58 -2.60
N LEU A 402 5.76 -11.71 -3.59
CA LEU A 402 4.45 -11.27 -4.06
C LEU A 402 3.77 -12.37 -4.88
N GLN A 403 2.49 -12.59 -4.59
CA GLN A 403 1.63 -13.57 -5.25
C GLN A 403 0.35 -12.88 -5.70
N ASP A 404 -0.24 -13.38 -6.77
CA ASP A 404 -1.52 -12.87 -7.27
C ASP A 404 -2.65 -13.13 -6.27
N GLY A 405 -3.51 -12.13 -6.05
CA GLY A 405 -4.59 -12.20 -5.06
C GLY A 405 -4.12 -12.08 -3.60
N MET A 406 -2.84 -11.75 -3.35
CA MET A 406 -2.35 -11.49 -2.00
C MET A 406 -2.91 -10.16 -1.47
N LEU A 407 -3.26 -10.12 -0.18
CA LEU A 407 -3.58 -8.88 0.54
C LEU A 407 -2.43 -8.55 1.49
N LEU A 408 -1.94 -7.32 1.43
CA LEU A 408 -0.88 -6.80 2.31
C LEU A 408 -1.41 -5.68 3.19
N GLU A 409 -1.11 -5.72 4.48
CA GLU A 409 -1.41 -4.63 5.40
C GLU A 409 -0.53 -3.41 5.08
N THR A 410 -1.11 -2.22 5.14
CA THR A 410 -0.41 -0.95 4.92
C THR A 410 -0.13 -0.22 6.24
N ALA A 411 0.56 0.92 6.17
CA ALA A 411 0.78 1.77 7.33
C ALA A 411 -0.48 2.56 7.72
N LEU A 412 -1.50 2.60 6.83
CA LEU A 412 -2.79 3.25 7.09
C LEU A 412 -3.57 2.47 8.14
N MET A 413 -3.92 3.17 9.22
CA MET A 413 -4.80 2.68 10.28
C MET A 413 -6.18 3.29 10.05
N GLU A 414 -7.24 2.46 10.04
CA GLU A 414 -8.61 2.94 9.85
C GLU A 414 -9.45 2.69 11.10
N ASP A 415 -10.17 3.72 11.53
CA ASP A 415 -11.16 3.61 12.61
C ASP A 415 -12.30 2.66 12.22
N GLY A 416 -12.65 2.63 10.93
CA GLY A 416 -13.62 1.68 10.37
C GLY A 416 -13.21 0.21 10.49
N LEU A 417 -11.92 -0.06 10.70
CA LEU A 417 -11.40 -1.40 10.97
C LEU A 417 -11.10 -1.61 12.46
N ASP A 418 -11.68 -0.80 13.34
CA ASP A 418 -11.46 -0.84 14.80
C ASP A 418 -9.99 -0.63 15.18
N GLY A 419 -9.35 0.35 14.52
CA GLY A 419 -7.92 0.61 14.64
C GLY A 419 -7.06 -0.47 13.96
N GLY A 420 -7.62 -1.27 13.05
CA GLY A 420 -6.89 -2.19 12.20
C GLY A 420 -6.14 -1.49 11.07
N ARG A 421 -5.17 -2.19 10.49
CA ARG A 421 -4.47 -1.72 9.28
C ARG A 421 -5.33 -1.96 8.05
N GLN A 422 -5.41 -0.96 7.18
CA GLN A 422 -6.04 -1.13 5.87
C GLN A 422 -5.16 -2.02 4.99
N VAL A 423 -5.79 -2.90 4.22
CA VAL A 423 -5.10 -3.83 3.32
C VAL A 423 -5.05 -3.29 1.89
N LEU A 424 -4.12 -3.83 1.12
CA LEU A 424 -3.87 -3.49 -0.27
C LEU A 424 -3.76 -4.77 -1.08
N SER A 425 -4.53 -4.84 -2.18
CA SER A 425 -4.54 -6.00 -3.06
C SER A 425 -3.33 -6.02 -3.99
N ILE A 426 -2.79 -7.22 -4.22
CA ILE A 426 -1.64 -7.45 -5.08
C ILE A 426 -2.08 -8.24 -6.30
N GLY A 427 -1.85 -7.67 -7.48
CA GLY A 427 -2.00 -8.35 -8.76
C GLY A 427 -0.63 -8.73 -9.31
N VAL A 428 -0.43 -9.99 -9.67
CA VAL A 428 0.80 -10.47 -10.32
C VAL A 428 0.45 -11.24 -11.58
N THR A 429 0.78 -10.68 -12.74
CA THR A 429 0.62 -11.38 -14.02
C THR A 429 1.99 -11.77 -14.55
N SER A 430 2.21 -13.07 -14.77
CA SER A 430 3.41 -13.60 -15.40
C SER A 430 3.15 -13.81 -16.89
N GLY A 431 3.99 -13.26 -17.77
CA GLY A 431 3.91 -13.53 -19.21
C GLY A 431 4.21 -15.00 -19.56
N ASP A 432 3.59 -15.51 -20.63
CA ASP A 432 3.63 -16.91 -21.09
C ASP A 432 5.02 -17.44 -21.54
N LYS A 433 6.08 -16.63 -21.47
CA LYS A 433 7.43 -17.04 -21.90
C LYS A 433 8.41 -16.96 -20.73
N LYS A 434 9.16 -18.07 -20.56
CA LYS A 434 10.25 -18.24 -19.59
C LYS A 434 11.13 -16.98 -19.50
N LYS A 435 11.06 -16.30 -18.34
CA LYS A 435 11.87 -15.16 -17.85
C LYS A 435 11.67 -13.84 -18.61
N GLU A 436 10.92 -12.89 -18.06
CA GLU A 436 11.45 -11.79 -17.21
C GLU A 436 10.39 -10.71 -16.88
N ASP A 437 9.31 -10.57 -17.65
CA ASP A 437 8.31 -9.53 -17.36
C ASP A 437 7.17 -10.02 -16.46
N LYS A 438 7.43 -10.08 -15.15
CA LYS A 438 6.34 -10.13 -14.16
C LYS A 438 5.78 -8.73 -13.98
N SER A 439 4.56 -8.48 -14.48
CA SER A 439 3.87 -7.22 -14.19
C SER A 439 3.25 -7.30 -12.80
N ILE A 440 3.62 -6.37 -11.93
CA ILE A 440 3.14 -6.26 -10.55
C ILE A 440 2.21 -5.06 -10.47
N LYS A 441 1.08 -5.24 -9.79
CA LYS A 441 0.12 -4.19 -9.49
C LYS A 441 -0.17 -4.13 -7.99
N PHE A 442 -0.15 -2.94 -7.42
CA PHE A 442 -0.55 -2.64 -6.05
C PHE A 442 -1.88 -1.89 -6.10
N GLY A 443 -2.95 -2.40 -5.50
CA GLY A 443 -4.28 -1.78 -5.54
C GLY A 443 -4.80 -1.53 -6.97
N GLY A 444 -4.41 -2.38 -7.93
CA GLY A 444 -4.72 -2.18 -9.35
C GLY A 444 -3.86 -1.13 -10.07
N VAL A 445 -2.89 -0.52 -9.41
CA VAL A 445 -1.89 0.41 -9.98
C VAL A 445 -0.63 -0.33 -10.39
N GLY A 446 -0.15 -0.11 -11.61
CA GLY A 446 1.07 -0.75 -12.12
C GLY A 446 2.35 -0.17 -11.54
N VAL A 447 3.35 -1.03 -11.34
CA VAL A 447 4.72 -0.65 -11.00
C VAL A 447 5.47 -0.15 -12.25
N LEU A 448 6.29 0.88 -12.08
CA LEU A 448 7.21 1.42 -13.08
C LEU A 448 8.64 0.95 -12.79
N GLY A 449 9.24 0.23 -13.75
CA GLY A 449 10.62 -0.26 -13.64
C GLY A 449 10.83 -1.34 -12.58
N GLU A 450 12.09 -1.57 -12.22
CA GLU A 450 12.48 -2.51 -11.15
C GLU A 450 12.50 -1.82 -9.79
N PRO A 451 12.18 -2.53 -8.69
CA PRO A 451 12.24 -1.95 -7.36
C PRO A 451 13.68 -1.70 -6.91
N ILE A 452 13.91 -0.58 -6.24
CA ILE A 452 15.24 -0.16 -5.75
C ILE A 452 15.40 -0.59 -4.29
N PRO A 453 16.31 -1.54 -3.98
CA PRO A 453 16.59 -1.95 -2.61
C PRO A 453 17.51 -0.94 -1.91
N ILE A 454 17.16 -0.56 -0.67
CA ILE A 454 17.93 0.36 0.17
C ILE A 454 18.03 -0.24 1.56
N ASN A 455 19.14 -0.90 1.88
CA ASN A 455 19.34 -1.56 3.17
C ASN A 455 18.16 -2.49 3.54
N ASN A 456 17.28 -2.03 4.44
CA ASN A 456 16.10 -2.74 4.95
C ASN A 456 14.78 -2.32 4.29
N THR A 457 14.83 -1.35 3.38
CA THR A 457 13.69 -0.72 2.71
C THR A 457 13.71 -1.05 1.21
N LEU A 458 12.54 -1.13 0.59
CA LEU A 458 12.40 -1.38 -0.84
C LEU A 458 11.47 -0.35 -1.46
N ILE A 459 11.92 0.34 -2.52
CA ILE A 459 11.12 1.35 -3.21
C ILE A 459 10.57 0.77 -4.50
N TYR A 460 9.25 0.84 -4.68
CA TYR A 460 8.59 0.62 -5.96
C TYR A 460 8.06 1.95 -6.49
N PHE A 461 8.33 2.28 -7.74
CA PHE A 461 7.64 3.39 -8.39
C PHE A 461 6.29 2.93 -8.90
N ILE A 462 5.26 3.74 -8.72
CA ILE A 462 3.89 3.42 -9.16
C ILE A 462 3.41 4.44 -10.20
N SER A 463 2.54 4.00 -11.10
CA SER A 463 2.11 4.81 -12.25
C SER A 463 1.06 5.88 -11.94
N ARG A 464 0.48 5.88 -10.74
CA ARG A 464 -0.49 6.87 -10.24
C ARG A 464 -0.64 6.76 -8.73
N PRO A 465 -1.13 7.81 -8.03
CA PRO A 465 -1.37 7.74 -6.60
C PRO A 465 -2.36 6.61 -6.23
N LEU A 466 -2.06 5.89 -5.16
CA LEU A 466 -3.00 4.95 -4.55
C LEU A 466 -4.08 5.72 -3.79
N VAL A 467 -5.33 5.36 -4.05
CA VAL A 467 -6.48 5.93 -3.33
C VAL A 467 -6.93 4.91 -2.29
N PRO A 468 -7.00 5.28 -1.00
CA PRO A 468 -7.50 4.38 0.03
C PRO A 468 -8.97 4.03 -0.25
N PRO A 469 -9.44 2.83 0.13
CA PRO A 469 -10.81 2.42 -0.09
C PRO A 469 -11.84 3.37 0.55
N SER A 470 -12.89 3.71 -0.20
CA SER A 470 -14.01 4.52 0.29
C SER A 470 -14.99 3.74 1.16
N ASP A 471 -16.01 4.41 1.69
CA ASP A 471 -17.12 3.75 2.39
C ASP A 471 -17.84 2.72 1.49
N ALA A 472 -18.49 1.74 2.11
CA ALA A 472 -19.09 0.61 1.40
C ALA A 472 -20.10 1.05 0.32
N LEU A 473 -20.88 2.12 0.55
CA LEU A 473 -21.88 2.56 -0.42
C LEU A 473 -21.26 3.35 -1.58
N ALA A 474 -20.24 4.17 -1.31
CA ALA A 474 -19.46 4.83 -2.36
C ALA A 474 -18.74 3.81 -3.26
N THR A 475 -18.26 2.71 -2.69
CA THR A 475 -17.63 1.60 -3.43
C THR A 475 -18.64 0.84 -4.31
N ILE A 476 -19.91 0.75 -3.89
CA ILE A 476 -21.00 0.14 -4.68
C ILE A 476 -21.43 1.03 -5.86
N LEU A 477 -21.41 2.35 -5.69
CA LEU A 477 -21.93 3.33 -6.64
C LEU A 477 -21.51 3.11 -8.11
N PRO A 478 -20.23 2.84 -8.44
CA PRO A 478 -19.82 2.60 -9.83
C PRO A 478 -20.26 1.23 -10.40
N ILE A 479 -20.75 0.30 -9.56
CA ILE A 479 -21.13 -1.06 -9.96
C ILE A 479 -22.63 -1.11 -10.26
N GLN A 480 -22.98 -0.98 -11.55
CA GLN A 480 -24.37 -0.88 -12.02
C GLN A 480 -25.27 -2.05 -11.56
N ASP A 481 -24.72 -3.26 -11.50
CA ASP A 481 -25.44 -4.48 -11.11
C ASP A 481 -25.83 -4.53 -9.62
N LEU A 482 -25.36 -3.58 -8.80
CA LEU A 482 -25.65 -3.52 -7.36
C LEU A 482 -26.53 -2.32 -6.99
N SER A 483 -27.03 -1.57 -7.98
CA SER A 483 -27.79 -0.32 -7.79
C SER A 483 -29.07 -0.47 -6.96
N LEU A 484 -29.79 -1.60 -7.07
CA LEU A 484 -31.03 -1.82 -6.30
C LEU A 484 -30.75 -2.01 -4.81
N PHE A 485 -29.63 -2.62 -4.45
CA PHE A 485 -29.22 -2.72 -3.05
C PHE A 485 -28.91 -1.34 -2.48
N LEU A 486 -28.17 -0.51 -3.22
CA LEU A 486 -27.89 0.87 -2.83
C LEU A 486 -29.18 1.68 -2.62
N ALA A 487 -30.13 1.61 -3.56
CA ALA A 487 -31.43 2.27 -3.45
C ALA A 487 -32.23 1.76 -2.23
N SER A 488 -32.14 0.47 -1.93
CA SER A 488 -32.77 -0.16 -0.77
C SER A 488 -32.19 0.37 0.55
N ALA A 489 -30.87 0.52 0.63
CA ALA A 489 -30.19 1.06 1.82
C ALA A 489 -30.63 2.49 2.17
N PHE A 490 -30.78 3.35 1.16
CA PHE A 490 -31.32 4.70 1.36
C PHE A 490 -32.81 4.68 1.72
N SER A 491 -33.61 3.83 1.05
CA SER A 491 -35.06 3.73 1.28
C SER A 491 -35.41 3.25 2.69
N ALA A 492 -34.61 2.33 3.23
CA ALA A 492 -34.70 1.82 4.59
C ALA A 492 -34.05 2.72 5.66
N SER A 493 -33.36 3.80 5.24
CA SER A 493 -32.65 4.70 6.14
C SER A 493 -31.57 4.01 7.00
N VAL A 494 -30.89 3.00 6.43
CA VAL A 494 -29.75 2.28 7.05
C VAL A 494 -28.41 2.65 6.42
N ALA A 495 -28.41 3.57 5.45
CA ALA A 495 -27.21 3.93 4.70
C ALA A 495 -26.06 4.41 5.61
N ASP A 496 -26.35 5.30 6.56
CA ASP A 496 -25.32 5.83 7.47
C ASP A 496 -24.77 4.75 8.40
N GLU A 497 -25.64 3.87 8.90
CA GLU A 497 -25.25 2.71 9.72
C GLU A 497 -24.28 1.80 8.96
N LEU A 498 -24.59 1.44 7.72
CA LEU A 498 -23.73 0.58 6.89
C LEU A 498 -22.39 1.24 6.52
N LYS A 499 -22.34 2.58 6.46
CA LYS A 499 -21.10 3.32 6.19
C LYS A 499 -20.18 3.40 7.40
N THR A 500 -20.74 3.53 8.61
CA THR A 500 -19.97 3.82 9.81
C THR A 500 -19.70 2.61 10.70
N THR A 501 -20.46 1.52 10.52
CA THR A 501 -20.29 0.32 11.35
C THR A 501 -18.94 -0.32 11.05
N ASN A 502 -18.12 -0.44 12.09
CA ASN A 502 -16.77 -0.95 11.97
C ASN A 502 -16.74 -2.48 11.75
N ARG A 503 -15.67 -2.94 11.11
CA ARG A 503 -15.35 -4.36 10.91
C ARG A 503 -16.46 -5.18 10.24
N THR A 504 -17.01 -4.69 9.14
CA THR A 504 -18.14 -5.33 8.46
C THR A 504 -17.74 -6.01 7.15
N SER A 505 -18.30 -7.19 6.88
CA SER A 505 -18.30 -7.80 5.55
C SER A 505 -19.68 -7.70 4.94
N LEU A 506 -19.82 -6.92 3.87
CA LEU A 506 -21.09 -6.64 3.22
C LEU A 506 -21.34 -7.61 2.06
N LEU A 507 -22.40 -8.41 2.15
CA LEU A 507 -22.83 -9.36 1.13
C LEU A 507 -23.90 -8.72 0.24
N VAL A 508 -23.51 -8.24 -0.95
CA VAL A 508 -24.40 -7.44 -1.79
C VAL A 508 -25.02 -8.28 -2.91
N PRO A 509 -26.36 -8.40 -2.95
CA PRO A 509 -27.05 -9.13 -4.01
C PRO A 509 -27.05 -8.36 -5.33
N HIS A 510 -26.96 -9.08 -6.45
CA HIS A 510 -27.15 -8.50 -7.78
C HIS A 510 -28.60 -8.01 -7.99
N ASN A 511 -28.80 -7.06 -8.91
CA ASN A 511 -30.12 -6.54 -9.26
C ASN A 511 -31.13 -7.65 -9.64
N THR A 512 -30.65 -8.74 -10.26
CA THR A 512 -31.48 -9.90 -10.62
C THR A 512 -32.04 -10.66 -9.42
N ALA A 513 -31.40 -10.56 -8.25
CA ALA A 513 -31.87 -11.18 -7.01
C ALA A 513 -33.24 -10.63 -6.59
N PHE A 514 -33.45 -9.32 -6.74
CA PHE A 514 -34.73 -8.66 -6.45
C PHE A 514 -35.86 -9.13 -7.39
N GLN A 515 -35.53 -9.56 -8.61
CA GLN A 515 -36.51 -10.11 -9.55
C GLN A 515 -36.87 -11.55 -9.18
N ARG A 516 -35.87 -12.36 -8.81
CA ARG A 516 -36.04 -13.76 -8.37
C ARG A 516 -36.79 -13.87 -7.04
N LEU A 517 -36.70 -12.85 -6.20
CA LEU A 517 -37.40 -12.79 -4.91
C LEU A 517 -38.92 -12.94 -5.05
N GLY A 518 -39.47 -12.60 -6.22
CA GLY A 518 -40.90 -12.54 -6.49
C GLY A 518 -41.41 -11.10 -6.38
N GLN A 519 -42.22 -10.69 -7.35
CA GLN A 519 -42.64 -9.30 -7.50
C GLN A 519 -43.39 -8.77 -6.27
N LEU A 520 -44.22 -9.60 -5.62
CA LEU A 520 -44.96 -9.21 -4.42
C LEU A 520 -44.06 -9.05 -3.19
N VAL A 521 -43.04 -9.90 -3.05
CA VAL A 521 -42.08 -9.79 -1.94
C VAL A 521 -41.23 -8.54 -2.10
N SER A 522 -40.73 -8.29 -3.31
CA SER A 522 -39.95 -7.08 -3.62
C SER A 522 -40.80 -5.82 -3.47
N ALA A 523 -42.06 -5.82 -3.91
CA ALA A 523 -42.99 -4.72 -3.70
C ALA A 523 -43.25 -4.47 -2.20
N HIS A 524 -43.43 -5.52 -1.40
CA HIS A 524 -43.57 -5.39 0.05
C HIS A 524 -42.34 -4.77 0.69
N LEU A 525 -41.13 -5.27 0.39
CA LEU A 525 -39.89 -4.79 1.00
C LEU A 525 -39.57 -3.35 0.62
N LEU A 526 -39.83 -2.95 -0.63
CA LEU A 526 -39.60 -1.58 -1.10
C LEU A 526 -40.74 -0.62 -0.72
N ALA A 527 -41.85 -1.11 -0.15
CA ALA A 527 -42.95 -0.26 0.27
C ALA A 527 -42.54 0.66 1.45
N PRO A 528 -42.99 1.93 1.46
CA PRO A 528 -42.71 2.85 2.56
C PRO A 528 -43.19 2.36 3.93
N SER A 529 -44.22 1.49 3.97
CA SER A 529 -44.73 0.91 5.22
C SER A 529 -43.85 -0.20 5.80
N SER A 530 -42.90 -0.72 5.03
CA SER A 530 -42.12 -1.92 5.35
C SER A 530 -40.64 -1.63 5.57
N LYS A 531 -40.28 -0.37 5.81
CA LYS A 531 -38.89 0.08 6.04
C LYS A 531 -38.17 -0.73 7.12
N LYS A 532 -38.88 -1.12 8.18
CA LYS A 532 -38.33 -1.94 9.27
C LYS A 532 -37.93 -3.33 8.78
N ASP A 533 -38.78 -3.97 7.97
CA ASP A 533 -38.50 -5.29 7.40
C ASP A 533 -37.30 -5.21 6.45
N LEU A 534 -37.24 -4.19 5.59
CA LEU A 534 -36.11 -3.97 4.68
C LEU A 534 -34.81 -3.65 5.45
N ALA A 535 -34.86 -2.87 6.52
CA ALA A 535 -33.70 -2.58 7.36
C ALA A 535 -33.13 -3.87 7.98
N SER A 536 -33.98 -4.75 8.51
CA SER A 536 -33.54 -6.06 9.01
C SER A 536 -32.92 -6.93 7.92
N VAL A 537 -33.53 -6.97 6.72
CA VAL A 537 -32.96 -7.67 5.56
C VAL A 537 -31.55 -7.17 5.24
N LEU A 538 -31.35 -5.85 5.17
CA LEU A 538 -30.05 -5.26 4.83
C LEU A 538 -29.00 -5.50 5.91
N ARG A 539 -29.37 -5.41 7.20
CA ARG A 539 -28.47 -5.78 8.31
C ARG A 539 -28.11 -7.26 8.29
N HIS A 540 -29.01 -8.12 7.85
CA HIS A 540 -28.74 -9.55 7.72
C HIS A 540 -27.73 -9.85 6.59
N HIS A 541 -27.65 -8.99 5.58
CA HIS A 541 -26.61 -9.09 4.54
C HIS A 541 -25.25 -8.55 5.00
N THR A 542 -25.14 -8.05 6.24
CA THR A 542 -23.90 -7.46 6.74
C THR A 542 -23.39 -8.33 7.88
N LEU A 543 -22.22 -8.96 7.67
CA LEU A 543 -21.52 -9.70 8.72
C LEU A 543 -20.85 -8.72 9.69
N ASP A 544 -20.75 -9.10 10.95
CA ASP A 544 -20.12 -8.30 12.02
C ASP A 544 -18.60 -8.55 12.15
N THR A 545 -18.01 -9.29 11.19
CA THR A 545 -16.58 -9.51 11.06
C THR A 545 -16.10 -9.20 9.63
N VAL A 546 -14.82 -8.86 9.49
CA VAL A 546 -14.15 -8.71 8.20
C VAL A 546 -13.60 -10.05 7.75
N GLU A 547 -14.26 -10.65 6.77
CA GLU A 547 -13.90 -11.91 6.15
C GLU A 547 -13.45 -11.68 4.73
N TYR A 548 -12.16 -11.89 4.44
CA TYR A 548 -11.63 -11.80 3.08
C TYR A 548 -11.84 -13.11 2.32
N SER A 549 -11.75 -13.08 0.99
CA SER A 549 -11.95 -14.24 0.11
C SER A 549 -11.17 -15.49 0.55
N ARG A 550 -9.93 -15.31 1.02
CA ARG A 550 -9.07 -16.40 1.50
C ARG A 550 -9.53 -17.01 2.84
N SER A 551 -10.17 -16.24 3.72
CA SER A 551 -10.75 -16.79 4.96
C SER A 551 -12.04 -17.55 4.65
N ILE A 552 -12.84 -17.02 3.72
CA ILE A 552 -14.10 -17.61 3.21
C ILE A 552 -13.86 -18.94 2.48
N GLN A 553 -12.74 -19.09 1.78
CA GLN A 553 -12.41 -20.35 1.08
C GLN A 553 -12.08 -21.52 2.02
N ASN A 554 -11.85 -21.27 3.32
CA ASN A 554 -11.37 -22.29 4.27
C ASN A 554 -12.49 -22.91 5.12
N GLY A 555 -13.22 -23.84 4.50
CA GLY A 555 -14.15 -24.75 5.16
C GLY A 555 -15.48 -24.11 5.57
N SER A 556 -16.44 -24.95 5.98
CA SER A 556 -17.74 -24.48 6.42
C SER A 556 -17.63 -23.74 7.75
N ARG A 557 -18.24 -22.54 7.81
CA ARG A 557 -18.22 -21.63 8.96
C ARG A 557 -19.55 -20.93 9.10
N THR A 558 -19.84 -20.51 10.32
CA THR A 558 -21.03 -19.73 10.67
C THR A 558 -20.60 -18.34 11.10
N PHE A 559 -21.26 -17.31 10.57
CA PHE A 559 -20.99 -15.90 10.84
C PHE A 559 -22.21 -15.24 11.44
N ALA A 560 -21.99 -14.32 12.39
CA ALA A 560 -23.06 -13.47 12.89
C ALA A 560 -23.26 -12.28 11.94
N THR A 561 -24.49 -11.77 11.92
CA THR A 561 -24.88 -10.61 11.12
C THR A 561 -25.23 -9.44 12.03
N LEU A 562 -25.22 -8.22 11.51
CA LEU A 562 -25.63 -7.03 12.26
C LEU A 562 -27.10 -7.08 12.72
N GLU A 563 -27.92 -7.90 12.07
CA GLU A 563 -29.31 -8.13 12.48
C GLU A 563 -29.39 -9.01 13.74
N GLY A 564 -28.38 -9.86 13.98
CA GLY A 564 -28.27 -10.78 15.11
C GLY A 564 -28.46 -12.26 14.74
N SER A 565 -29.05 -12.54 13.57
CA SER A 565 -29.13 -13.90 13.04
C SER A 565 -27.83 -14.34 12.35
N ASP A 566 -27.66 -15.64 12.17
CA ASP A 566 -26.46 -16.26 11.62
C ASP A 566 -26.60 -16.64 10.14
N ILE A 567 -25.46 -16.68 9.46
CA ILE A 567 -25.28 -17.13 8.08
C ILE A 567 -24.23 -18.24 8.07
N GLN A 568 -24.51 -19.34 7.38
CA GLN A 568 -23.58 -20.46 7.22
C GLN A 568 -23.03 -20.51 5.79
N LEU A 569 -21.75 -20.85 5.66
CA LEU A 569 -21.13 -21.11 4.38
C LEU A 569 -20.96 -22.61 4.15
N GLU A 570 -21.40 -23.09 3.01
CA GLU A 570 -21.19 -24.45 2.52
C GLU A 570 -20.36 -24.44 1.24
N HIS A 571 -19.45 -25.40 1.11
CA HIS A 571 -18.65 -25.58 -0.09
C HIS A 571 -19.21 -26.74 -0.92
N SER A 572 -19.45 -26.50 -2.20
CA SER A 572 -19.76 -27.57 -3.13
C SER A 572 -18.49 -28.24 -3.65
N LYS A 573 -18.62 -29.49 -4.10
CA LYS A 573 -17.51 -30.26 -4.70
C LYS A 573 -16.95 -29.59 -5.95
N ASN A 574 -17.71 -28.70 -6.58
CA ASN A 574 -17.34 -27.98 -7.80
C ASN A 574 -16.56 -26.68 -7.54
N GLY A 575 -16.32 -26.33 -6.27
CA GLY A 575 -15.59 -25.11 -5.88
C GLY A 575 -16.48 -23.87 -5.66
N SER A 576 -17.75 -23.89 -6.07
CA SER A 576 -18.72 -22.85 -5.71
C SER A 576 -18.98 -22.83 -4.21
N ILE A 577 -19.14 -21.62 -3.66
CA ILE A 577 -19.44 -21.38 -2.25
C ILE A 577 -20.90 -20.96 -2.15
N PHE A 578 -21.64 -21.61 -1.26
CA PHE A 578 -23.04 -21.34 -1.03
C PHE A 578 -23.26 -20.74 0.36
N VAL A 579 -24.12 -19.75 0.44
CA VAL A 579 -24.58 -19.08 1.64
C VAL A 579 -25.94 -19.65 2.02
N LEU A 580 -26.06 -20.12 3.26
CA LEU A 580 -27.28 -20.61 3.88
C LEU A 580 -27.67 -19.65 5.01
N PRO A 581 -28.66 -18.76 4.79
CA PRO A 581 -29.15 -17.90 5.85
C PRO A 581 -29.98 -18.72 6.85
N SER A 582 -29.91 -18.38 8.13
CA SER A 582 -30.69 -19.06 9.18
C SER A 582 -32.19 -18.75 9.16
N GLY A 583 -32.63 -17.83 8.30
CA GLY A 583 -34.03 -17.40 8.14
C GLY A 583 -34.54 -17.56 6.72
N GLY A 584 -35.79 -17.13 6.50
CA GLY A 584 -36.40 -17.11 5.19
C GLY A 584 -37.05 -18.44 4.82
N TRP A 585 -36.84 -18.88 3.58
CA TRP A 585 -37.44 -20.11 3.07
C TRP A 585 -36.57 -21.34 3.37
N PRO A 586 -37.19 -22.48 3.75
CA PRO A 586 -36.48 -23.74 3.91
C PRO A 586 -35.70 -24.11 2.64
N GLY A 587 -34.42 -24.45 2.79
CA GLY A 587 -33.57 -24.87 1.68
C GLY A 587 -33.05 -23.74 0.78
N LEU A 588 -33.26 -22.46 1.14
CA LEU A 588 -32.68 -21.34 0.40
C LEU A 588 -31.14 -21.44 0.43
N LYS A 589 -30.55 -21.55 -0.76
CA LYS A 589 -29.10 -21.50 -0.98
C LYS A 589 -28.80 -20.41 -1.99
N SER A 590 -27.87 -19.53 -1.66
CA SER A 590 -27.38 -18.50 -2.58
C SER A 590 -25.92 -18.72 -2.89
N GLU A 591 -25.52 -18.53 -4.14
CA GLU A 591 -24.11 -18.57 -4.52
C GLU A 591 -23.40 -17.27 -4.07
N LEU A 592 -22.27 -17.43 -3.38
CA LEU A 592 -21.34 -16.35 -3.04
C LEU A 592 -20.31 -16.22 -4.15
N PHE A 593 -20.04 -14.99 -4.56
CA PHE A 593 -18.95 -14.63 -5.45
C PHE A 593 -17.88 -13.88 -4.64
N PRO A 594 -16.88 -14.59 -4.08
CA PRO A 594 -15.85 -13.96 -3.27
C PRO A 594 -15.02 -13.02 -4.13
N ARG A 595 -15.10 -11.72 -3.82
CA ARG A 595 -14.28 -10.67 -4.41
C ARG A 595 -13.80 -9.79 -3.29
N ASP A 596 -12.50 -9.52 -3.19
CA ASP A 596 -11.98 -8.63 -2.15
C ASP A 596 -12.15 -7.16 -2.57
N ILE A 597 -13.41 -6.71 -2.67
CA ILE A 597 -13.73 -5.31 -2.93
C ILE A 597 -13.59 -4.58 -1.58
N LEU A 598 -12.41 -3.98 -1.39
CA LEU A 598 -12.04 -3.34 -0.13
C LEU A 598 -12.87 -2.08 0.12
N THR A 599 -13.20 -1.83 1.38
CA THR A 599 -13.93 -0.63 1.84
C THR A 599 -13.25 -0.09 3.09
N GLN A 600 -13.63 1.12 3.51
CA GLN A 600 -13.08 1.73 4.73
C GLN A 600 -13.39 0.93 6.00
N THR A 601 -14.53 0.24 6.05
CA THR A 601 -15.01 -0.51 7.22
C THR A 601 -14.78 -2.02 7.15
N GLY A 602 -14.31 -2.53 6.01
CA GLY A 602 -14.07 -3.95 5.80
C GLY A 602 -14.05 -4.32 4.33
N VAL A 603 -14.89 -5.27 3.92
CA VAL A 603 -14.86 -5.82 2.56
C VAL A 603 -16.28 -6.12 2.06
N LEU A 604 -16.45 -6.05 0.74
CA LEU A 604 -17.69 -6.34 0.06
C LEU A 604 -17.54 -7.61 -0.77
N HIS A 605 -18.54 -8.49 -0.71
CA HIS A 605 -18.68 -9.64 -1.61
C HIS A 605 -20.02 -9.61 -2.32
N GLU A 606 -20.10 -10.23 -3.49
CA GLU A 606 -21.33 -10.28 -4.27
C GLU A 606 -22.07 -11.61 -4.02
N VAL A 607 -23.40 -11.59 -3.99
CA VAL A 607 -24.23 -12.79 -3.81
C VAL A 607 -25.35 -12.89 -4.85
N SER A 608 -25.81 -14.10 -5.12
CA SER A 608 -26.82 -14.35 -6.16
C SER A 608 -28.25 -13.98 -5.74
N ASP A 609 -28.59 -14.07 -4.45
CA ASP A 609 -29.96 -14.00 -3.93
C ASP A 609 -30.04 -13.17 -2.63
N ILE A 610 -31.26 -12.73 -2.29
CA ILE A 610 -31.52 -11.91 -1.09
C ILE A 610 -31.86 -12.82 0.10
N PHE A 611 -31.19 -12.58 1.23
CA PHE A 611 -31.42 -13.27 2.50
C PHE A 611 -32.55 -12.63 3.29
N ILE A 612 -33.56 -13.42 3.67
CA ILE A 612 -34.63 -12.98 4.55
C ILE A 612 -34.30 -13.46 5.97
N PRO A 613 -34.08 -12.57 6.96
CA PRO A 613 -33.77 -12.98 8.33
C PRO A 613 -34.99 -13.55 9.06
N ARG A 614 -34.74 -14.25 10.17
CA ARG A 614 -35.81 -14.83 11.02
C ARG A 614 -36.75 -13.79 11.63
N SER A 615 -36.28 -12.55 11.83
CA SER A 615 -37.11 -11.47 12.36
C SER A 615 -38.14 -10.92 11.35
N VAL A 616 -37.99 -11.25 10.06
CA VAL A 616 -38.87 -10.77 8.99
C VAL A 616 -39.84 -11.87 8.59
N GLU A 617 -41.04 -11.80 9.17
CA GLU A 617 -42.15 -12.66 8.82
C GLU A 617 -42.88 -12.11 7.59
N LEU A 618 -42.80 -12.81 6.46
CA LEU A 618 -43.55 -12.52 5.24
C LEU A 618 -44.86 -13.32 5.29
N THR A 619 -45.90 -12.72 5.85
CA THR A 619 -47.24 -13.31 5.93
C THR A 619 -47.99 -13.16 4.62
N VAL A 620 -49.01 -14.01 4.40
CA VAL A 620 -49.92 -13.88 3.25
C VAL A 620 -50.57 -12.48 3.25
N GLY A 621 -50.96 -11.96 4.40
CA GLY A 621 -51.55 -10.62 4.53
C GLY A 621 -50.61 -9.49 4.05
N LYS A 622 -49.31 -9.57 4.36
CA LYS A 622 -48.32 -8.60 3.85
C LYS A 622 -48.22 -8.66 2.32
N LEU A 623 -48.22 -9.86 1.74
CA LEU A 623 -48.16 -10.06 0.29
C LEU A 623 -49.46 -9.63 -0.42
N VAL A 624 -50.63 -9.88 0.18
CA VAL A 624 -51.94 -9.39 -0.32
C VAL A 624 -51.99 -7.87 -0.31
N LYS A 625 -51.44 -7.23 0.73
CA LYS A 625 -51.31 -5.77 0.77
C LYS A 625 -50.37 -5.26 -0.34
N ALA A 626 -49.27 -5.96 -0.61
CA ALA A 626 -48.37 -5.61 -1.70
C ALA A 626 -48.97 -5.83 -3.10
N ALA A 627 -49.98 -6.68 -3.22
CA ALA A 627 -50.76 -6.90 -4.44
C ALA A 627 -51.91 -5.89 -4.63
N ASP A 628 -52.04 -4.88 -3.77
CA ASP A 628 -53.17 -3.93 -3.75
C ASP A 628 -54.55 -4.65 -3.78
N ALA A 629 -54.67 -5.74 -3.03
CA ALA A 629 -55.86 -6.60 -2.99
C ALA A 629 -56.59 -6.51 -1.64
N THR A 630 -56.95 -5.29 -1.24
CA THR A 630 -57.58 -5.00 0.07
C THR A 630 -58.99 -5.59 0.18
N THR A 631 -59.70 -5.71 -0.95
CA THR A 631 -61.04 -6.30 -1.06
C THR A 631 -60.98 -7.78 -0.75
N MET A 632 -60.01 -8.50 -1.33
CA MET A 632 -59.82 -9.92 -1.05
C MET A 632 -59.41 -10.15 0.41
N ALA A 633 -58.51 -9.33 0.97
CA ALA A 633 -58.18 -9.38 2.39
C ALA A 633 -59.44 -9.24 3.28
N THR A 634 -60.32 -8.30 2.95
CA THR A 634 -61.59 -8.07 3.67
C THR A 634 -62.52 -9.27 3.58
N LEU A 635 -62.62 -9.93 2.42
CA LEU A 635 -63.39 -11.16 2.24
C LEU A 635 -62.84 -12.30 3.11
N VAL A 636 -61.53 -12.48 3.15
CA VAL A 636 -60.86 -13.50 3.99
C VAL A 636 -61.16 -13.25 5.48
N THR A 637 -61.11 -12.00 5.94
CA THR A 637 -61.49 -11.65 7.32
C THR A 637 -62.98 -11.89 7.58
N LYS A 638 -63.87 -11.50 6.66
CA LYS A 638 -65.33 -11.73 6.78
C LYS A 638 -65.71 -13.21 6.77
N ALA A 639 -64.93 -14.05 6.09
CA ALA A 639 -65.09 -15.51 6.11
C ALA A 639 -64.65 -16.17 7.43
N GLY A 640 -64.07 -15.42 8.38
CA GLY A 640 -63.48 -15.97 9.60
C GLY A 640 -62.19 -16.77 9.36
N MET A 641 -61.41 -16.36 8.34
CA MET A 641 -60.15 -17.00 7.93
C MET A 641 -58.95 -16.05 8.06
N ASP A 642 -59.01 -15.10 8.98
CA ASP A 642 -57.96 -14.10 9.24
C ASP A 642 -56.61 -14.73 9.63
N TRP A 643 -56.64 -15.91 10.26
CA TRP A 643 -55.45 -16.71 10.58
C TRP A 643 -54.61 -17.05 9.34
N VAL A 644 -55.21 -17.17 8.15
CA VAL A 644 -54.48 -17.37 6.89
C VAL A 644 -53.64 -16.14 6.54
N LEU A 645 -54.22 -14.95 6.67
CA LEU A 645 -53.50 -13.69 6.41
C LEU A 645 -52.36 -13.47 7.41
N ASN A 646 -52.54 -13.92 8.66
CA ASN A 646 -51.52 -13.85 9.70
C ASN A 646 -50.48 -14.97 9.60
N GLY A 647 -50.75 -16.02 8.81
CA GLY A 647 -49.88 -17.19 8.70
C GLY A 647 -49.85 -18.06 9.97
N THR A 648 -50.89 -17.97 10.81
CA THR A 648 -51.04 -18.74 12.06
C THR A 648 -51.89 -19.99 11.83
N ALA A 649 -51.82 -20.96 12.74
CA ALA A 649 -52.73 -22.10 12.73
C ALA A 649 -54.20 -21.64 12.90
N PRO A 650 -55.18 -22.39 12.39
CA PRO A 650 -56.59 -22.11 12.62
C PRO A 650 -56.91 -22.12 14.14
N PRO A 651 -57.87 -21.31 14.61
CA PRO A 651 -58.26 -21.31 16.02
C PRO A 651 -58.68 -22.72 16.49
N PRO A 652 -58.26 -23.16 17.69
CA PRO A 652 -58.47 -24.55 18.15
C PRO A 652 -59.94 -24.94 18.29
N ASP A 653 -60.82 -23.99 18.57
CA ASP A 653 -62.28 -24.21 18.67
C ASP A 653 -63.01 -24.04 17.34
N SER A 654 -62.28 -23.90 16.22
CA SER A 654 -62.87 -23.73 14.89
C SER A 654 -63.03 -25.06 14.16
N ILE A 655 -64.03 -25.14 13.28
CA ILE A 655 -64.23 -26.32 12.42
C ILE A 655 -63.06 -26.61 11.45
N TRP A 656 -62.08 -25.71 11.39
CA TRP A 656 -60.87 -25.85 10.58
C TRP A 656 -59.77 -26.61 11.32
N ALA A 657 -59.69 -26.47 12.65
CA ALA A 657 -58.73 -27.22 13.47
C ALA A 657 -59.04 -28.72 13.48
N GLU A 658 -60.33 -29.08 13.56
CA GLU A 658 -60.79 -30.48 13.51
C GLU A 658 -60.42 -31.22 12.21
N ARG A 659 -60.12 -30.47 11.12
CA ARG A 659 -59.76 -31.02 9.82
C ARG A 659 -58.27 -31.33 9.66
N GLY A 660 -57.46 -31.13 10.71
CA GLY A 660 -56.05 -31.52 10.71
C GLY A 660 -55.13 -30.62 9.86
N PHE A 661 -55.45 -29.32 9.78
CA PHE A 661 -54.64 -28.34 9.03
C PHE A 661 -53.52 -27.68 9.86
N ASP A 662 -53.15 -28.28 10.99
CA ASP A 662 -52.07 -27.78 11.83
C ASP A 662 -50.73 -27.84 11.08
N GLY A 663 -50.07 -26.68 10.91
CA GLY A 663 -48.77 -26.59 10.25
C GLY A 663 -48.80 -26.61 8.71
N VAL A 664 -49.97 -26.49 8.08
CA VAL A 664 -50.10 -26.38 6.61
C VAL A 664 -49.87 -24.94 6.16
N GLY A 665 -49.04 -24.76 5.13
CA GLY A 665 -48.85 -23.48 4.45
C GLY A 665 -49.99 -23.19 3.46
N TRP A 666 -50.33 -21.92 3.22
CA TRP A 666 -51.48 -21.56 2.39
C TRP A 666 -51.06 -20.76 1.17
N THR A 667 -51.49 -21.19 -0.01
CA THR A 667 -51.42 -20.36 -1.22
C THR A 667 -52.78 -19.73 -1.47
N LEU A 668 -52.83 -18.40 -1.45
CA LEU A 668 -54.02 -17.62 -1.78
C LEU A 668 -53.96 -17.15 -3.23
N LEU A 669 -54.94 -17.57 -4.02
CA LEU A 669 -55.24 -16.96 -5.31
C LEU A 669 -55.90 -15.61 -5.05
N CYS A 670 -55.20 -14.53 -5.32
CA CYS A 670 -55.57 -13.20 -4.86
C CYS A 670 -55.93 -12.29 -6.05
N PRO A 671 -57.23 -12.07 -6.30
CA PRO A 671 -57.67 -11.09 -7.29
C PRO A 671 -57.37 -9.66 -6.84
N LYS A 672 -56.88 -8.83 -7.76
CA LYS A 672 -56.73 -7.37 -7.54
C LYS A 672 -58.06 -6.72 -7.21
N ASP A 673 -58.02 -5.57 -6.54
CA ASP A 673 -59.23 -4.79 -6.23
C ASP A 673 -60.04 -4.41 -7.48
N ASP A 674 -59.38 -4.24 -8.63
CA ASP A 674 -60.03 -3.99 -9.91
C ASP A 674 -60.94 -5.13 -10.40
N ALA A 675 -60.61 -6.39 -10.05
CA ALA A 675 -61.41 -7.56 -10.43
C ALA A 675 -62.80 -7.56 -9.76
N PHE A 676 -62.96 -6.80 -8.67
CA PHE A 676 -64.21 -6.72 -7.92
C PHE A 676 -65.18 -5.64 -8.44
N LYS A 677 -64.77 -4.79 -9.39
CA LYS A 677 -65.58 -3.66 -9.90
C LYS A 677 -66.95 -4.06 -10.46
N GLN A 678 -67.09 -5.30 -10.95
CA GLN A 678 -68.33 -5.81 -11.54
C GLN A 678 -69.30 -6.40 -10.50
N TYR A 679 -68.90 -6.50 -9.23
CA TYR A 679 -69.66 -7.14 -8.17
C TYR A 679 -70.21 -6.13 -7.16
N ASN A 680 -71.41 -6.38 -6.65
CA ASN A 680 -72.00 -5.58 -5.57
C ASN A 680 -71.42 -6.02 -4.22
N LEU A 681 -70.34 -5.37 -3.79
CA LEU A 681 -69.62 -5.70 -2.55
C LEU A 681 -70.52 -5.66 -1.31
N THR A 682 -71.51 -4.76 -1.24
CA THR A 682 -72.41 -4.68 -0.08
C THR A 682 -73.28 -5.95 0.04
N GLN A 683 -73.78 -6.46 -1.07
CA GLN A 683 -74.53 -7.72 -1.09
C GLN A 683 -73.61 -8.90 -0.79
N MET A 684 -72.41 -8.90 -1.38
CA MET A 684 -71.41 -9.94 -1.15
C MET A 684 -71.03 -10.04 0.33
N TYR A 685 -70.73 -8.92 0.99
CA TYR A 685 -70.37 -8.91 2.41
C TYR A 685 -71.52 -9.27 3.36
N ALA A 686 -72.78 -9.18 2.91
CA ALA A 686 -73.94 -9.59 3.70
C ALA A 686 -74.13 -11.13 3.69
N ASP A 687 -73.70 -11.81 2.63
CA ASP A 687 -73.77 -13.26 2.49
C ASP A 687 -72.47 -13.93 2.99
N VAL A 688 -72.43 -14.23 4.28
CA VAL A 688 -71.25 -14.84 4.93
C VAL A 688 -70.95 -16.24 4.37
N GLU A 689 -71.97 -17.02 4.02
CA GLU A 689 -71.78 -18.36 3.45
C GLU A 689 -71.22 -18.27 2.03
N GLY A 690 -71.76 -17.39 1.19
CA GLY A 690 -71.23 -17.11 -0.14
C GLY A 690 -69.79 -16.61 -0.13
N VAL A 691 -69.45 -15.70 0.80
CA VAL A 691 -68.07 -15.22 0.98
C VAL A 691 -67.13 -16.34 1.39
N ARG A 692 -67.56 -17.21 2.31
CA ARG A 692 -66.79 -18.37 2.75
C ARG A 692 -66.53 -19.34 1.60
N ASP A 693 -67.52 -19.55 0.75
CA ASP A 693 -67.45 -20.41 -0.42
C ASP A 693 -66.47 -19.85 -1.47
N ILE A 694 -66.47 -18.54 -1.68
CA ILE A 694 -65.54 -17.84 -2.57
C ILE A 694 -64.12 -17.92 -2.02
N VAL A 695 -63.90 -17.58 -0.75
CA VAL A 695 -62.56 -17.65 -0.14
C VAL A 695 -62.02 -19.07 -0.15
N SER A 696 -62.86 -20.07 0.13
CA SER A 696 -62.47 -21.49 0.10
C SER A 696 -62.04 -21.96 -1.30
N GLN A 697 -62.60 -21.38 -2.37
CA GLN A 697 -62.21 -21.64 -3.76
C GLN A 697 -60.84 -21.04 -4.12
N HIS A 698 -60.39 -20.02 -3.40
CA HIS A 698 -59.12 -19.32 -3.64
C HIS A 698 -57.98 -19.79 -2.72
N LEU A 699 -58.27 -20.63 -1.73
CA LEU A 699 -57.28 -21.12 -0.77
C LEU A 699 -56.83 -22.53 -1.13
N ILE A 700 -55.53 -22.68 -1.36
CA ILE A 700 -54.88 -23.96 -1.67
C ILE A 700 -53.98 -24.36 -0.47
N PRO A 701 -54.31 -25.44 0.25
CA PRO A 701 -53.41 -25.98 1.27
C PRO A 701 -52.16 -26.55 0.61
N THR A 702 -50.99 -26.08 1.05
CA THR A 702 -49.67 -26.44 0.51
C THR A 702 -48.85 -27.10 1.60
N SER A 703 -48.67 -28.42 1.52
CA SER A 703 -47.74 -29.15 2.39
C SER A 703 -46.31 -29.07 1.86
N MET A 704 -45.32 -29.06 2.75
CA MET A 704 -43.92 -29.23 2.37
C MET A 704 -43.73 -30.61 1.72
N SER A 705 -43.49 -30.65 0.41
CA SER A 705 -43.03 -31.88 -0.26
C SER A 705 -41.57 -32.11 0.07
N THR A 706 -41.26 -33.27 0.66
CA THR A 706 -39.89 -33.72 0.98
C THR A 706 -39.05 -34.13 -0.24
N ASP A 707 -39.58 -33.93 -1.46
CA ASP A 707 -39.03 -34.49 -2.70
C ASP A 707 -38.56 -33.37 -3.65
N ASP A 708 -37.86 -32.37 -3.13
CA ASP A 708 -37.12 -31.39 -3.95
C ASP A 708 -35.78 -31.98 -4.40
N THR A 709 -35.84 -33.14 -5.07
CA THR A 709 -34.73 -33.68 -5.86
C THR A 709 -34.88 -33.25 -7.31
N ALA A 710 -34.71 -31.96 -7.58
CA ALA A 710 -34.54 -31.46 -8.94
C ALA A 710 -33.52 -30.31 -8.96
N ASP A 711 -32.27 -30.69 -9.26
CA ASP A 711 -31.09 -29.85 -9.53
C ASP A 711 -31.25 -28.81 -10.67
N THR A 712 -32.46 -28.50 -11.11
CA THR A 712 -32.67 -27.60 -12.25
C THR A 712 -34.02 -26.89 -12.11
N ILE A 713 -34.02 -25.69 -11.50
CA ILE A 713 -34.79 -24.50 -11.90
C ILE A 713 -34.45 -23.42 -10.86
N ILE A 714 -33.97 -22.29 -11.35
CA ILE A 714 -33.72 -21.05 -10.61
C ILE A 714 -34.90 -20.78 -9.65
N ASN A 715 -34.59 -20.68 -8.35
CA ASN A 715 -35.53 -20.40 -7.25
C ASN A 715 -36.28 -19.07 -7.48
N ASN A 716 -37.38 -19.09 -8.23
CA ASN A 716 -38.22 -17.91 -8.49
C ASN A 716 -39.21 -17.62 -7.35
N ASN A 717 -38.97 -18.18 -6.16
CA ASN A 717 -39.81 -18.07 -4.96
C ASN A 717 -41.31 -18.14 -5.27
N ARG A 718 -41.68 -19.11 -6.11
CA ARG A 718 -43.09 -19.39 -6.42
C ARG A 718 -43.71 -20.17 -5.27
N PRO A 719 -44.96 -19.84 -4.87
CA PRO A 719 -45.65 -20.58 -3.82
C PRO A 719 -46.11 -21.98 -4.27
N LEU A 720 -46.32 -22.17 -5.58
CA LEU A 720 -46.74 -23.44 -6.21
C LEU A 720 -45.91 -23.73 -7.47
N LEU A 721 -45.79 -25.01 -7.83
CA LEU A 721 -45.16 -25.46 -9.08
C LEU A 721 -46.12 -25.26 -10.27
N LEU A 722 -45.96 -24.14 -10.96
CA LEU A 722 -46.82 -23.82 -12.12
C LEU A 722 -46.34 -24.55 -13.38
N ASP A 723 -46.96 -25.68 -13.68
CA ASP A 723 -46.77 -26.45 -14.92
C ASP A 723 -48.06 -26.51 -15.75
N ASP A 724 -47.92 -26.87 -17.03
CA ASP A 724 -49.09 -27.02 -17.90
C ASP A 724 -49.95 -28.21 -17.44
N SER A 725 -51.24 -27.95 -17.21
CA SER A 725 -52.21 -28.88 -16.63
C SER A 725 -51.98 -29.26 -15.15
N ALA A 726 -51.19 -28.50 -14.40
CA ALA A 726 -51.04 -28.68 -12.96
C ALA A 726 -52.39 -28.45 -12.24
N THR A 727 -52.84 -29.43 -11.46
CA THR A 727 -54.12 -29.37 -10.73
C THR A 727 -53.85 -29.30 -9.23
N TYR A 728 -54.55 -28.40 -8.54
CA TYR A 728 -54.48 -28.26 -7.09
C TYR A 728 -55.87 -28.33 -6.45
N SER A 729 -55.97 -29.08 -5.35
CA SER A 729 -57.18 -29.08 -4.52
C SER A 729 -57.25 -27.80 -3.70
N THR A 730 -58.42 -27.18 -3.68
CA THR A 730 -58.68 -26.02 -2.82
C THR A 730 -59.38 -26.46 -1.53
N LEU A 731 -59.56 -25.54 -0.59
CA LEU A 731 -60.34 -25.81 0.63
C LEU A 731 -61.80 -26.21 0.33
N ARG A 732 -62.29 -25.91 -0.89
CA ARG A 732 -63.63 -26.28 -1.36
C ARG A 732 -63.70 -27.67 -2.03
N SER A 733 -62.57 -28.27 -2.42
CA SER A 733 -62.57 -29.58 -3.08
C SER A 733 -63.33 -30.69 -2.33
N PRO A 734 -63.30 -30.78 -0.98
CA PRO A 734 -64.08 -31.77 -0.25
C PRO A 734 -65.60 -31.55 -0.30
N SER A 735 -66.07 -30.31 -0.51
CA SER A 735 -67.50 -29.97 -0.51
C SER A 735 -68.12 -29.84 -1.90
N SER A 736 -67.32 -29.75 -2.96
CA SER A 736 -67.79 -29.62 -4.34
C SER A 736 -66.89 -30.35 -5.34
N PRO A 737 -67.44 -31.06 -6.34
CA PRO A 737 -66.66 -31.62 -7.45
C PRO A 737 -65.98 -30.57 -8.34
N TYR A 738 -66.38 -29.29 -8.19
CA TYR A 738 -65.77 -28.14 -8.87
C TYR A 738 -64.90 -27.31 -7.91
N GLY A 739 -64.34 -27.91 -6.86
CA GLY A 739 -63.43 -27.20 -5.94
C GLY A 739 -61.99 -27.14 -6.45
N ASP A 740 -61.55 -28.10 -7.26
CA ASP A 740 -60.17 -28.12 -7.77
C ASP A 740 -59.91 -26.99 -8.77
N VAL A 741 -58.70 -26.44 -8.76
CA VAL A 741 -58.23 -25.47 -9.76
C VAL A 741 -57.17 -26.10 -10.66
N ILE A 742 -57.10 -25.66 -11.91
CA ILE A 742 -56.13 -26.11 -12.90
C ILE A 742 -55.38 -24.92 -13.48
N PHE A 743 -54.06 -25.04 -13.54
CA PHE A 743 -53.19 -24.10 -14.21
C PHE A 743 -52.88 -24.59 -15.63
N ARG A 744 -52.84 -23.68 -16.58
CA ARG A 744 -52.43 -23.94 -17.96
C ARG A 744 -51.47 -22.88 -18.45
N LYS A 745 -50.52 -23.30 -19.28
CA LYS A 745 -49.59 -22.38 -19.93
C LYS A 745 -50.16 -21.99 -21.28
N THR A 746 -50.27 -20.68 -21.51
CA THR A 746 -50.71 -20.11 -22.78
C THR A 746 -49.58 -20.15 -23.82
N GLU A 747 -49.91 -19.96 -25.10
CA GLU A 747 -48.92 -19.91 -26.20
C GLU A 747 -47.89 -18.77 -26.02
N THR A 748 -48.27 -17.69 -25.33
CA THR A 748 -47.37 -16.56 -24.99
C THR A 748 -46.44 -16.88 -23.82
N GLY A 749 -46.66 -18.01 -23.14
CA GLY A 749 -45.88 -18.45 -21.97
C GLY A 749 -46.46 -18.01 -20.62
N ASP A 750 -47.54 -17.24 -20.61
CA ASP A 750 -48.24 -16.81 -19.39
C ASP A 750 -49.08 -17.94 -18.81
N PHE A 751 -49.28 -17.93 -17.49
CA PHE A 751 -50.13 -18.91 -16.82
C PHE A 751 -51.54 -18.37 -16.62
N ILE A 752 -52.53 -19.23 -16.88
CA ILE A 752 -53.93 -19.00 -16.53
C ILE A 752 -54.36 -20.06 -15.51
N VAL A 753 -55.25 -19.69 -14.61
CA VAL A 753 -55.87 -20.56 -13.61
C VAL A 753 -57.37 -20.58 -13.80
N GLY A 754 -57.99 -21.75 -13.77
CA GLY A 754 -59.44 -21.89 -13.85
C GLY A 754 -59.96 -23.02 -12.98
N ILE A 755 -61.28 -23.07 -12.80
CA ILE A 755 -61.93 -24.13 -12.03
C ILE A 755 -61.98 -25.42 -12.86
N LYS A 756 -61.43 -26.52 -12.33
CA LYS A 756 -61.36 -27.79 -13.03
C LYS A 756 -62.75 -28.34 -13.32
N GLY A 757 -63.01 -28.67 -14.58
CA GLY A 757 -64.27 -29.26 -15.00
C GLY A 757 -65.43 -28.26 -15.11
N ALA A 758 -65.23 -26.99 -14.72
CA ALA A 758 -66.16 -25.92 -15.05
C ALA A 758 -66.15 -25.72 -16.58
N ARG A 759 -67.33 -25.82 -17.19
CA ARG A 759 -67.57 -25.47 -18.58
C ARG A 759 -68.63 -24.37 -18.55
N GLY A 760 -68.22 -23.12 -18.43
CA GLY A 760 -69.16 -22.02 -18.36
C GLY A 760 -69.95 -21.89 -19.65
N THR A 761 -70.98 -21.07 -19.56
CA THR A 761 -71.87 -20.73 -20.68
C THR A 761 -71.19 -19.84 -21.72
N ASN A 762 -70.16 -19.07 -21.33
CA ASN A 762 -69.50 -18.07 -22.19
C ASN A 762 -67.95 -18.21 -22.31
N GLY A 763 -67.31 -19.20 -21.67
CA GLY A 763 -65.86 -19.49 -21.81
C GLY A 763 -64.87 -18.46 -21.22
N ASP A 764 -65.29 -17.21 -21.01
CA ASP A 764 -64.40 -16.09 -20.62
C ASP A 764 -64.44 -15.72 -19.13
N ALA A 765 -65.37 -16.28 -18.34
CA ALA A 765 -65.58 -15.92 -16.93
C ALA A 765 -65.12 -17.00 -15.92
N ASP A 766 -64.57 -18.12 -16.40
CA ASP A 766 -64.22 -19.29 -15.56
C ASP A 766 -62.72 -19.41 -15.25
N TRP A 767 -61.92 -18.49 -15.79
CA TRP A 767 -60.47 -18.49 -15.65
C TRP A 767 -59.94 -17.08 -15.40
N ALA A 768 -58.78 -17.00 -14.77
CA ALA A 768 -58.05 -15.78 -14.51
C ALA A 768 -56.59 -15.95 -14.95
N ARG A 769 -55.96 -14.87 -15.42
CA ARG A 769 -54.53 -14.87 -15.72
C ARG A 769 -53.74 -14.63 -14.44
N VAL A 770 -52.65 -15.36 -14.29
CA VAL A 770 -51.66 -15.13 -13.23
C VAL A 770 -50.85 -13.90 -13.58
N VAL A 771 -50.91 -12.88 -12.72
CA VAL A 771 -50.23 -11.60 -12.91
C VAL A 771 -48.85 -11.62 -12.26
N SER A 772 -48.78 -12.02 -11.00
CA SER A 772 -47.55 -12.06 -10.22
C SER A 772 -47.66 -13.06 -9.06
N TRP A 773 -46.59 -13.24 -8.29
CA TRP A 773 -46.59 -14.11 -7.12
C TRP A 773 -45.59 -13.65 -6.06
N GLY A 774 -45.74 -14.20 -4.85
CA GLY A 774 -44.79 -14.10 -3.76
C GLY A 774 -44.97 -15.25 -2.78
N ARG A 775 -43.88 -15.81 -2.27
CA ARG A 775 -43.90 -16.91 -1.29
C ARG A 775 -43.88 -16.36 0.12
N SER A 776 -44.68 -16.93 1.03
CA SER A 776 -44.66 -16.58 2.46
C SER A 776 -43.55 -17.32 3.20
N THR A 777 -43.06 -16.74 4.31
CA THR A 777 -42.12 -17.44 5.22
C THR A 777 -42.83 -18.07 6.42
N THR A 778 -44.07 -17.64 6.71
CA THR A 778 -44.93 -18.23 7.74
C THR A 778 -45.60 -19.54 7.30
N GLY A 779 -46.11 -20.34 8.23
CA GLY A 779 -46.80 -21.60 7.92
C GLY A 779 -45.87 -22.72 7.41
N GLY A 780 -44.64 -22.79 7.95
CA GLY A 780 -43.62 -23.75 7.50
C GLY A 780 -42.85 -23.31 6.25
N GLY A 781 -43.08 -22.10 5.74
CA GLY A 781 -42.43 -21.59 4.53
C GLY A 781 -42.96 -22.22 3.24
N SER A 782 -44.06 -22.97 3.29
CA SER A 782 -44.83 -23.39 2.12
C SER A 782 -46.02 -22.44 1.91
N GLY A 783 -46.37 -22.16 0.65
CA GLY A 783 -47.47 -21.26 0.31
C GLY A 783 -47.08 -19.80 0.02
N GLY A 784 -48.07 -18.92 -0.07
CA GLY A 784 -47.91 -17.51 -0.42
C GLY A 784 -49.12 -16.93 -1.15
N VAL A 785 -48.87 -16.00 -2.07
CA VAL A 785 -49.89 -15.33 -2.86
C VAL A 785 -49.59 -15.50 -4.34
N ILE A 786 -50.61 -15.87 -5.11
CA ILE A 786 -50.61 -15.79 -6.57
C ILE A 786 -51.63 -14.74 -6.94
N GLU A 787 -51.17 -13.63 -7.49
CA GLU A 787 -52.02 -12.55 -7.93
C GLU A 787 -52.70 -12.93 -9.25
N ILE A 788 -54.01 -12.72 -9.32
CA ILE A 788 -54.83 -13.02 -10.50
C ILE A 788 -55.63 -11.80 -10.93
N ASP A 789 -55.98 -11.70 -12.21
CA ASP A 789 -56.69 -10.53 -12.74
C ASP A 789 -58.22 -10.63 -12.70
N GLN A 790 -58.77 -11.81 -12.37
CA GLN A 790 -60.21 -12.03 -12.22
C GLN A 790 -60.54 -12.86 -10.98
N LEU A 791 -61.72 -12.64 -10.40
CA LEU A 791 -62.24 -13.42 -9.26
C LEU A 791 -62.76 -14.78 -9.76
N LEU A 792 -62.27 -15.89 -9.18
CA LEU A 792 -62.78 -17.23 -9.48
C LEU A 792 -64.07 -17.50 -8.69
N VAL A 793 -65.21 -17.15 -9.28
CA VAL A 793 -66.52 -17.40 -8.66
C VAL A 793 -66.78 -18.91 -8.65
N PRO A 794 -67.15 -19.50 -7.50
CA PRO A 794 -67.39 -20.93 -7.43
C PRO A 794 -68.49 -21.39 -8.37
N TYR A 795 -68.19 -22.42 -9.17
CA TYR A 795 -69.12 -22.91 -10.19
C TYR A 795 -70.22 -23.78 -9.57
N TYR A 796 -71.48 -23.46 -9.90
CA TYR A 796 -72.64 -24.29 -9.62
C TYR A 796 -73.29 -24.66 -10.96
N PRO A 797 -73.37 -25.96 -11.32
CA PRO A 797 -73.96 -26.36 -12.59
C PRO A 797 -75.45 -25.98 -12.62
N SER A 798 -75.92 -25.49 -13.78
CA SER A 798 -77.34 -25.25 -13.98
C SER A 798 -78.14 -26.53 -13.77
N TRP A 799 -79.41 -26.40 -13.34
CA TRP A 799 -80.26 -27.57 -13.05
C TRP A 799 -80.39 -28.52 -14.25
N TRP A 800 -80.33 -27.98 -15.49
CA TRP A 800 -80.30 -28.76 -16.73
C TRP A 800 -79.01 -29.57 -16.91
N ILE A 801 -77.85 -29.05 -16.50
CA ILE A 801 -76.59 -29.80 -16.59
C ILE A 801 -76.53 -30.88 -15.49
N LYS A 802 -77.01 -30.55 -14.28
CA LYS A 802 -77.00 -31.46 -13.13
C LYS A 802 -78.04 -32.59 -13.25
N TYR A 803 -79.23 -32.29 -13.76
CA TYR A 803 -80.36 -33.23 -13.79
C TYR A 803 -80.94 -33.48 -15.19
N GLY A 804 -80.58 -32.70 -16.21
CA GLY A 804 -81.18 -32.79 -17.54
C GLY A 804 -80.79 -34.04 -18.31
N GLY A 805 -79.54 -34.52 -18.20
CA GLY A 805 -79.16 -35.82 -18.77
C GLY A 805 -80.02 -36.97 -18.21
N PRO A 806 -80.04 -37.17 -16.87
CA PRO A 806 -80.93 -38.12 -16.22
C PRO A 806 -82.42 -37.91 -16.53
N ALA A 807 -82.88 -36.66 -16.62
CA ALA A 807 -84.27 -36.35 -16.96
C ALA A 807 -84.61 -36.67 -18.42
N VAL A 808 -83.72 -36.40 -19.39
CA VAL A 808 -83.93 -36.74 -20.81
C VAL A 808 -83.87 -38.24 -21.02
N VAL A 809 -82.96 -38.95 -20.35
CA VAL A 809 -82.93 -40.43 -20.37
C VAL A 809 -84.17 -41.01 -19.69
N GLY A 810 -84.62 -40.42 -18.58
CA GLY A 810 -85.85 -40.81 -17.90
C GLY A 810 -87.10 -40.59 -18.76
N ILE A 811 -87.27 -39.38 -19.30
CA ILE A 811 -88.39 -39.00 -20.19
C ILE A 811 -88.34 -39.80 -21.50
N GLY A 812 -87.15 -39.94 -22.09
CA GLY A 812 -86.93 -40.74 -23.30
C GLY A 812 -87.21 -42.22 -23.07
N GLY A 813 -86.79 -42.77 -21.92
CA GLY A 813 -87.12 -44.12 -21.49
C GLY A 813 -88.63 -44.32 -21.32
N ILE A 814 -89.32 -43.39 -20.66
CA ILE A 814 -90.78 -43.41 -20.53
C ILE A 814 -91.44 -43.33 -21.90
N ALA A 815 -91.00 -42.44 -22.79
CA ALA A 815 -91.55 -42.29 -24.13
C ALA A 815 -91.34 -43.56 -24.99
N LEU A 816 -90.19 -44.23 -24.86
CA LEU A 816 -89.87 -45.47 -25.58
C LEU A 816 -90.73 -46.62 -25.06
N ILE A 817 -90.96 -46.71 -23.74
CA ILE A 817 -91.91 -47.63 -23.13
C ILE A 817 -93.33 -47.36 -23.65
N CYS A 818 -93.77 -46.09 -23.68
CA CYS A 818 -95.07 -45.71 -24.23
C CYS A 818 -95.19 -46.04 -25.72
N PHE A 819 -94.15 -45.82 -26.53
CA PHE A 819 -94.12 -46.18 -27.96
C PHE A 819 -94.18 -47.69 -28.17
N PHE A 820 -93.50 -48.46 -27.32
CA PHE A 820 -93.55 -49.92 -27.34
C PHE A 820 -94.97 -50.41 -27.05
N PHE A 821 -95.63 -49.90 -26.00
CA PHE A 821 -97.02 -50.27 -25.68
C PHE A 821 -98.03 -49.74 -26.72
N TYR A 822 -97.80 -48.57 -27.31
CA TYR A 822 -98.58 -48.06 -28.44
C TYR A 822 -98.43 -48.97 -29.68
N GLY A 823 -97.21 -49.40 -29.99
CA GLY A 823 -96.92 -50.35 -31.06
C GLY A 823 -97.61 -51.70 -30.85
N ILE A 824 -97.62 -52.22 -29.61
CA ILE A 824 -98.39 -53.41 -29.23
C ILE A 824 -99.89 -53.21 -29.46
N ASN A 825 -100.45 -52.06 -29.06
CA ASN A 825 -101.86 -51.76 -29.26
C ASN A 825 -102.25 -51.66 -30.76
N VAL A 826 -101.36 -51.11 -31.59
CA VAL A 826 -101.56 -51.03 -33.05
C VAL A 826 -101.45 -52.42 -33.71
N LEU A 827 -100.52 -53.28 -33.25
CA LEU A 827 -100.40 -54.66 -33.72
C LEU A 827 -101.58 -55.54 -33.30
N TRP A 828 -102.10 -55.38 -32.08
CA TRP A 828 -103.26 -56.13 -31.58
C TRP A 828 -104.61 -55.70 -32.19
N ARG A 829 -104.71 -54.50 -32.79
CA ARG A 829 -105.94 -54.09 -33.50
C ARG A 829 -106.10 -54.71 -34.89
N LYS A 830 -105.08 -55.39 -35.43
CA LYS A 830 -105.14 -55.93 -36.80
C LYS A 830 -105.61 -57.38 -36.93
N ASP A 831 -105.59 -58.17 -35.86
CA ASP A 831 -105.99 -59.58 -35.93
C ASP A 831 -106.92 -59.98 -34.78
N PHE A 832 -108.22 -59.73 -34.93
CA PHE A 832 -109.28 -60.55 -34.33
C PHE A 832 -110.54 -60.52 -35.21
N THR A 833 -110.60 -61.40 -36.21
CA THR A 833 -111.86 -61.93 -36.72
C THR A 833 -112.29 -63.08 -35.80
N GLN A 834 -113.41 -62.92 -35.11
CA GLN A 834 -114.09 -63.98 -34.35
C GLN A 834 -114.48 -65.14 -35.28
N PRO A 835 -114.52 -66.37 -34.72
CA PRO A 835 -115.74 -67.14 -34.88
C PRO A 835 -116.31 -67.64 -33.55
N THR A 836 -117.63 -67.54 -33.53
CA THR A 836 -118.68 -68.09 -32.68
C THR A 836 -118.51 -69.58 -32.36
N TYR A 837 -118.85 -70.01 -31.14
CA TYR A 837 -119.65 -71.24 -30.92
C TYR A 837 -120.40 -71.19 -29.58
N GLU A 838 -121.63 -71.69 -29.63
CA GLU A 838 -122.74 -71.63 -28.67
C GLU A 838 -122.73 -72.76 -27.60
N PRO A 839 -123.66 -72.76 -26.60
CA PRO A 839 -123.47 -73.32 -25.25
C PRO A 839 -123.98 -74.76 -25.07
N VAL A 840 -123.47 -75.47 -24.05
CA VAL A 840 -124.10 -76.71 -23.53
C VAL A 840 -123.97 -76.81 -21.99
N GLY A 841 -125.14 -76.84 -21.35
CA GLY A 841 -125.55 -77.49 -20.09
C GLY A 841 -124.54 -77.85 -18.98
N GLY A 842 -124.64 -77.11 -17.87
CA GLY A 842 -125.12 -77.56 -16.54
C GLY A 842 -124.53 -78.80 -15.84
N PHE A 843 -124.06 -78.61 -14.60
CA PHE A 843 -124.40 -79.36 -13.36
C PHE A 843 -123.83 -78.55 -12.17
N GLY A 844 -124.64 -78.12 -11.21
CA GLY A 844 -124.77 -78.77 -9.88
C GLY A 844 -123.69 -78.26 -8.92
N ALA A 845 -123.93 -77.20 -8.13
CA ALA A 845 -124.51 -77.22 -6.79
C ALA A 845 -123.52 -77.58 -5.65
N ALA A 846 -123.61 -76.74 -4.61
CA ALA A 846 -123.23 -76.94 -3.20
C ALA A 846 -121.74 -76.82 -2.79
N GLU A 847 -121.51 -75.76 -2.02
CA GLU A 847 -120.84 -75.71 -0.69
C GLU A 847 -120.17 -77.01 -0.20
N ASP A 848 -118.91 -76.92 0.26
CA ASP A 848 -118.60 -76.99 1.70
C ASP A 848 -117.14 -76.55 2.00
N ASP A 849 -116.94 -76.09 3.24
CA ASP A 849 -115.68 -75.65 3.86
C ASP A 849 -114.68 -76.81 4.11
N GLY A 850 -113.39 -76.47 4.14
CA GLY A 850 -112.28 -77.36 4.55
C GLY A 850 -110.90 -76.87 4.16
#